data_AF-A0A1S9BSJ7-F1
#
_entry.id   AF-A0A1S9BSJ7-F1
#
_cell.length_a   1.000
_cell.length_b   1.000
_cell.length_c   1.000
_cell.angle_alpha   90.00
_cell.angle_beta   90.00
_cell.angle_gamma   90.00
#
_symmetry.space_group_name_H-M   'P 1'
#
loop_
_entity.id
_entity.type
_entity.pdbx_description
1 polymer ?
#
loop_
_entity_poly.entity_id
_entity_poly.type
_entity_poly.pdbx_seq_one_letter_code
_entity_poly.pdbx_strand_id
1 'polypeptide(L)'
;MRIKKIVAIGLTATMFMTGCGTASIDVPAPSSNSAAEADGSVTEVTETSGGTEMENTEKKEAAEASSKTENEDASKYVSEVANANIDASIYLDYSAGIEAGVYKWILSEDGKYYILAAVDENGEPVEAEQHAINVGANNQESIDLAGGSGDGGHAPAGEMPQGNAKSGDKNMNTSGNAQGENPPEKNAAEKGHGGMMGGMPGGMMGMNQGTVYQGVYTNANITNTDYQTMLVYVPAEYMVTDSEGNVTGIDHEAQVGNYTADTAPVVYLNEMGGWKSSSPKAADSSYLEEGMIYVSAGGRSRDAVDEEGNITGKSPTQMVDLKSGIIELRANTDVIPGDMSKIISVGTSGGGQMSSMLGASGNMSEYYAYMYESGVLGVSKNEDGTFTSVYPDNVYAAQLYCPIADIENADIAYAWWWVNLADEGGVYNGSITDFEKRLQELEAEAFVDYINSLDLHDSDGNALTLTGLRSGSYYDAILKNISDALNASVSNGDVDPETAYSDYSAWLQKNEDGSWSVTDLDGFMTGTGLVNSRNKAIPGFDTMDNSAEGDAFGDSTDGTVHFSASVAQILKNNYDELSKLDGFDQEQVDDYIEGALTGEKASLVETQTNLLNATEILLGNNGLKAVDPAEYWRDRSGTADQHTSFSVGYNILLAAEMQGAEVDYSLVWDMRHGNDEGTSTGTFIDWINEICSR
;
A
#
# COMPACT_ATOMS: atom_id res chain seq x y z
N MET A 1 -34.77 56.14 19.70
CA MET A 1 -35.08 57.34 18.89
C MET A 1 -34.92 56.92 17.43
N ARG A 2 -36.02 57.00 16.65
CA ARG A 2 -36.23 56.62 15.22
C ARG A 2 -35.86 55.16 14.82
N ILE A 3 -36.75 54.15 14.77
CA ILE A 3 -38.06 53.91 14.11
C ILE A 3 -37.93 53.21 12.73
N LYS A 4 -38.34 51.92 12.71
CA LYS A 4 -39.14 51.16 11.71
C LYS A 4 -38.52 50.90 10.31
N LYS A 5 -38.76 49.78 9.60
CA LYS A 5 -39.84 48.77 9.66
C LYS A 5 -39.50 47.56 8.75
N ILE A 6 -40.01 46.40 9.17
CA ILE A 6 -40.30 45.15 8.44
C ILE A 6 -41.42 45.33 7.38
N VAL A 7 -41.46 44.46 6.35
CA VAL A 7 -42.61 43.76 5.66
C VAL A 7 -42.11 43.30 4.26
N ALA A 8 -41.94 42.02 3.91
CA ALA A 8 -42.84 40.88 3.68
C ALA A 8 -43.59 40.84 2.33
N ILE A 9 -43.26 39.80 1.53
CA ILE A 9 -44.04 38.91 0.62
C ILE A 9 -45.16 39.50 -0.26
N GLY A 10 -45.13 39.15 -1.55
CA GLY A 10 -46.31 39.17 -2.43
C GLY A 10 -46.08 38.60 -3.84
N LEU A 11 -46.58 37.37 -4.09
CA LEU A 11 -46.84 36.79 -5.40
C LEU A 11 -47.78 37.68 -6.24
N THR A 12 -47.58 37.76 -7.56
CA THR A 12 -48.69 37.69 -8.54
C THR A 12 -48.20 37.43 -9.97
N ALA A 13 -48.79 36.41 -10.59
CA ALA A 13 -48.68 36.08 -12.00
C ALA A 13 -49.55 37.00 -12.86
N THR A 14 -49.17 37.29 -14.11
CA THR A 14 -50.12 37.55 -15.21
C THR A 14 -49.50 37.18 -16.57
N MET A 15 -50.21 36.30 -17.29
CA MET A 15 -50.04 35.92 -18.69
C MET A 15 -50.07 37.12 -19.66
N PHE A 16 -49.33 37.03 -20.77
CA PHE A 16 -49.88 37.28 -22.12
C PHE A 16 -49.14 36.45 -23.17
N MET A 17 -49.94 35.84 -24.06
CA MET A 17 -49.53 34.97 -25.17
C MET A 17 -49.00 35.73 -26.40
N THR A 18 -48.45 34.92 -27.32
CA THR A 18 -48.42 34.98 -28.80
C THR A 18 -47.20 35.61 -29.48
N GLY A 19 -46.55 34.81 -30.35
CA GLY A 19 -45.77 35.32 -31.47
C GLY A 19 -44.68 34.40 -32.05
N CYS A 20 -45.11 33.36 -32.75
CA CYS A 20 -44.41 32.54 -33.77
C CYS A 20 -43.13 33.12 -34.43
N GLY A 21 -42.11 32.26 -34.64
CA GLY A 21 -40.99 32.53 -35.54
C GLY A 21 -39.95 31.39 -35.58
N THR A 22 -40.17 30.41 -36.45
CA THR A 22 -39.27 29.30 -36.81
C THR A 22 -38.05 29.77 -37.59
N ALA A 23 -36.86 29.25 -37.30
CA ALA A 23 -35.78 29.06 -38.28
C ALA A 23 -34.80 27.97 -37.81
N SER A 24 -34.83 26.85 -38.52
CA SER A 24 -33.90 25.72 -38.48
C SER A 24 -32.57 26.07 -39.16
N ILE A 25 -31.46 25.59 -38.60
CA ILE A 25 -30.16 25.54 -39.28
C ILE A 25 -29.63 24.11 -39.16
N ASP A 26 -29.52 23.47 -40.33
CA ASP A 26 -28.98 22.14 -40.58
C ASP A 26 -27.44 22.12 -40.49
N VAL A 27 -26.90 21.03 -39.94
CA VAL A 27 -25.49 20.65 -39.96
C VAL A 27 -25.29 19.62 -41.09
N PRO A 28 -24.35 19.79 -42.04
CA PRO A 28 -24.07 18.77 -43.04
C PRO A 28 -22.87 17.87 -42.65
N ALA A 29 -23.05 16.56 -42.81
CA ALA A 29 -22.01 15.54 -42.85
C ALA A 29 -21.46 15.37 -44.30
N PRO A 30 -20.33 14.67 -44.51
CA PRO A 30 -19.32 15.03 -45.52
C PRO A 30 -19.50 14.36 -46.90
N SER A 31 -18.89 14.97 -47.91
CA SER A 31 -18.83 14.49 -49.30
C SER A 31 -17.56 13.70 -49.63
N SER A 32 -17.78 12.65 -50.41
CA SER A 32 -16.87 11.70 -51.08
C SER A 32 -15.84 12.28 -52.07
N ASN A 33 -14.74 11.54 -52.30
CA ASN A 33 -14.20 11.23 -53.64
C ASN A 33 -13.15 10.08 -53.59
N SER A 34 -13.46 8.94 -54.24
CA SER A 34 -12.81 8.38 -55.47
C SER A 34 -11.52 7.58 -55.21
N ALA A 35 -11.53 6.24 -55.26
CA ALA A 35 -11.56 5.32 -56.41
C ALA A 35 -10.16 4.93 -56.95
N ALA A 36 -9.82 3.64 -56.83
CA ALA A 36 -9.02 2.88 -57.79
C ALA A 36 -9.27 1.37 -57.60
N GLU A 37 -9.77 0.73 -58.66
CA GLU A 37 -10.05 -0.70 -58.82
C GLU A 37 -8.82 -1.49 -59.31
N ALA A 38 -8.75 -2.78 -58.96
CA ALA A 38 -8.31 -3.91 -59.79
C ALA A 38 -8.58 -5.21 -58.99
N ASP A 39 -9.72 -5.89 -59.18
CA ASP A 39 -9.97 -7.02 -60.10
C ASP A 39 -9.03 -8.24 -59.94
N GLY A 40 -9.63 -9.43 -59.78
CA GLY A 40 -8.89 -10.69 -59.69
C GLY A 40 -9.63 -11.93 -59.16
N SER A 41 -10.82 -12.24 -59.67
CA SER A 41 -11.39 -13.60 -59.90
C SER A 41 -11.29 -14.75 -58.86
N VAL A 42 -12.47 -15.08 -58.31
CA VAL A 42 -13.14 -16.41 -58.15
C VAL A 42 -12.35 -17.71 -58.45
N THR A 43 -12.33 -18.63 -57.47
CA THR A 43 -12.80 -20.05 -57.64
C THR A 43 -13.06 -20.73 -56.29
N GLU A 44 -14.30 -21.18 -56.07
CA GLU A 44 -14.65 -22.26 -55.13
C GLU A 44 -14.15 -23.62 -55.67
N VAL A 45 -13.80 -24.56 -54.79
CA VAL A 45 -14.39 -25.91 -54.65
C VAL A 45 -13.78 -26.61 -53.42
N THR A 46 -14.67 -26.87 -52.45
CA THR A 46 -14.78 -27.93 -51.41
C THR A 46 -13.67 -28.98 -51.23
N GLU A 47 -13.31 -29.27 -49.97
CA GLU A 47 -13.67 -30.53 -49.26
C GLU A 47 -13.26 -30.54 -47.76
N THR A 48 -14.29 -30.54 -46.90
CA THR A 48 -14.51 -31.34 -45.67
C THR A 48 -13.37 -31.77 -44.73
N SER A 49 -13.45 -31.31 -43.48
CA SER A 49 -13.52 -32.07 -42.19
C SER A 49 -13.01 -31.14 -41.08
N GLY A 50 -13.69 -30.76 -40.00
CA GLY A 50 -14.74 -31.38 -39.20
C GLY A 50 -14.31 -31.23 -37.73
N GLY A 51 -15.04 -30.47 -36.91
CA GLY A 51 -14.79 -30.42 -35.45
C GLY A 51 -14.97 -29.05 -34.78
N THR A 52 -16.23 -28.73 -34.44
CA THR A 52 -16.69 -27.97 -33.26
C THR A 52 -16.16 -26.54 -33.01
N GLU A 53 -16.76 -25.57 -33.72
CA GLU A 53 -17.12 -24.27 -33.14
C GLU A 53 -18.34 -24.48 -32.20
N MET A 54 -18.10 -24.66 -30.91
CA MET A 54 -19.14 -24.49 -29.87
C MET A 54 -18.59 -24.05 -28.51
N GLU A 55 -17.29 -23.77 -28.35
CA GLU A 55 -16.71 -23.27 -27.08
C GLU A 55 -16.37 -21.76 -27.09
N ASN A 56 -16.37 -21.10 -28.26
CA ASN A 56 -15.98 -19.69 -28.37
C ASN A 56 -17.14 -18.69 -28.44
N THR A 57 -18.39 -19.16 -28.34
CA THR A 57 -19.57 -18.30 -28.30
C THR A 57 -20.13 -18.14 -26.88
N GLU A 58 -19.98 -19.17 -26.02
CA GLU A 58 -20.37 -19.08 -24.60
C GLU A 58 -19.44 -18.17 -23.78
N LYS A 59 -18.15 -18.08 -24.10
CA LYS A 59 -17.23 -17.10 -23.46
C LYS A 59 -17.49 -15.65 -23.85
N LYS A 60 -18.13 -15.40 -24.99
CA LYS A 60 -18.41 -14.04 -25.48
C LYS A 60 -19.77 -13.52 -25.01
N GLU A 61 -20.75 -14.40 -24.85
CA GLU A 61 -22.05 -14.06 -24.23
C GLU A 61 -21.96 -13.96 -22.69
N ALA A 62 -21.00 -14.65 -22.04
CA ALA A 62 -20.70 -14.43 -20.62
C ALA A 62 -20.03 -13.06 -20.35
N ALA A 63 -19.18 -12.58 -21.28
CA ALA A 63 -18.53 -11.27 -21.17
C ALA A 63 -19.49 -10.09 -21.42
N GLU A 64 -20.48 -10.23 -22.31
CA GLU A 64 -21.51 -9.21 -22.55
C GLU A 64 -22.68 -9.26 -21.54
N ALA A 65 -22.83 -10.36 -20.79
CA ALA A 65 -23.73 -10.44 -19.63
C ALA A 65 -23.07 -9.91 -18.33
N SER A 66 -21.74 -9.90 -18.25
CA SER A 66 -20.96 -9.31 -17.14
C SER A 66 -20.92 -7.76 -17.19
N SER A 67 -21.14 -7.15 -18.35
CA SER A 67 -21.15 -5.67 -18.48
C SER A 67 -22.48 -5.01 -18.04
N LYS A 68 -23.30 -5.72 -17.25
CA LYS A 68 -24.64 -5.29 -16.81
C LYS A 68 -24.97 -5.65 -15.36
N THR A 69 -23.96 -5.94 -14.55
CA THR A 69 -24.11 -5.80 -13.09
C THR A 69 -24.31 -4.33 -12.80
N GLU A 70 -25.57 -3.97 -12.51
CA GLU A 70 -25.87 -2.80 -11.70
C GLU A 70 -24.91 -2.83 -10.52
N ASN A 71 -24.13 -1.75 -10.32
CA ASN A 71 -23.38 -1.50 -9.10
C ASN A 71 -24.36 -1.73 -7.94
N GLU A 72 -24.31 -2.91 -7.32
CA GLU A 72 -25.14 -3.19 -6.15
C GLU A 72 -24.69 -2.19 -5.11
N ASP A 73 -25.65 -1.32 -4.77
CA ASP A 73 -25.56 -0.14 -3.94
C ASP A 73 -24.55 -0.25 -2.79
N ALA A 74 -23.29 0.18 -3.03
CA ALA A 74 -22.23 0.22 -2.01
C ALA A 74 -22.66 1.03 -0.76
N SER A 75 -23.68 1.89 -0.90
CA SER A 75 -24.32 2.62 0.20
C SER A 75 -25.05 1.72 1.21
N LYS A 76 -25.33 0.45 0.88
CA LYS A 76 -26.07 -0.48 1.76
C LYS A 76 -25.23 -1.00 2.93
N TYR A 77 -23.90 -0.89 2.85
CA TYR A 77 -22.97 -1.40 3.86
C TYR A 77 -22.33 -0.29 4.72
N VAL A 78 -22.84 0.95 4.65
CA VAL A 78 -22.27 2.12 5.34
C VAL A 78 -23.12 2.47 6.56
N SER A 79 -22.48 2.63 7.72
CA SER A 79 -23.12 2.95 9.00
C SER A 79 -23.55 4.43 9.07
N GLU A 80 -24.75 4.68 9.61
CA GLU A 80 -25.25 6.04 9.87
C GLU A 80 -24.52 6.66 11.09
N VAL A 81 -23.41 7.35 10.86
CA VAL A 81 -22.78 8.18 11.91
C VAL A 81 -23.31 9.61 11.81
N ALA A 82 -24.13 9.99 12.79
CA ALA A 82 -24.58 11.37 12.95
C ALA A 82 -23.54 12.16 13.74
N ASN A 83 -22.95 13.22 13.14
CA ASN A 83 -22.08 14.12 13.88
C ASN A 83 -22.63 15.55 14.04
N ALA A 84 -22.36 16.11 15.21
CA ALA A 84 -23.01 17.29 15.76
C ALA A 84 -22.39 18.62 15.28
N ASN A 85 -23.22 19.50 14.71
CA ASN A 85 -23.11 20.98 14.65
C ASN A 85 -21.69 21.61 14.64
N ILE A 86 -20.93 21.36 13.59
CA ILE A 86 -19.75 22.15 13.22
C ILE A 86 -19.89 22.49 11.72
N ASP A 87 -19.64 23.74 11.31
CA ASP A 87 -19.76 24.13 9.91
C ASP A 87 -18.58 23.56 9.12
N ALA A 88 -18.77 22.36 8.57
CA ALA A 88 -17.76 21.62 7.83
C ALA A 88 -17.15 22.40 6.65
N SER A 89 -17.86 23.40 6.10
CA SER A 89 -17.30 24.25 5.04
C SER A 89 -16.09 25.07 5.52
N ILE A 90 -15.95 25.33 6.82
CA ILE A 90 -14.84 26.13 7.38
C ILE A 90 -13.57 25.31 7.59
N TYR A 91 -13.69 23.99 7.83
CA TYR A 91 -12.54 23.14 8.12
C TYR A 91 -11.84 22.61 6.86
N LEU A 92 -12.57 22.53 5.74
CA LEU A 92 -12.00 22.06 4.47
C LEU A 92 -11.61 23.21 3.52
N ASP A 93 -12.18 24.40 3.73
CA ASP A 93 -11.66 25.63 3.12
C ASP A 93 -10.59 26.21 4.05
N TYR A 94 -9.32 25.94 3.75
CA TYR A 94 -8.21 26.34 4.62
C TYR A 94 -8.03 27.86 4.70
N SER A 95 -8.44 28.60 3.65
CA SER A 95 -8.50 30.07 3.69
C SER A 95 -9.49 30.54 4.75
N ALA A 96 -10.71 30.00 4.72
CA ALA A 96 -11.74 30.29 5.73
C ALA A 96 -11.33 29.81 7.13
N GLY A 97 -10.68 28.65 7.24
CA GLY A 97 -10.16 28.10 8.49
C GLY A 97 -9.08 28.99 9.13
N ILE A 98 -8.17 29.55 8.33
CA ILE A 98 -7.18 30.52 8.80
C ILE A 98 -7.87 31.82 9.26
N GLU A 99 -8.81 32.36 8.48
CA GLU A 99 -9.58 33.57 8.85
C GLU A 99 -10.38 33.37 10.14
N ALA A 100 -10.92 32.17 10.35
CA ALA A 100 -11.67 31.79 11.55
C ALA A 100 -10.77 31.47 12.77
N GLY A 101 -9.45 31.40 12.58
CA GLY A 101 -8.50 31.05 13.65
C GLY A 101 -8.54 29.58 14.06
N VAL A 102 -8.87 28.70 13.11
CA VAL A 102 -8.87 27.23 13.28
C VAL A 102 -7.55 26.62 12.82
N TYR A 103 -6.94 27.23 11.80
CA TYR A 103 -5.65 26.83 11.24
C TYR A 103 -4.64 27.98 11.25
N LYS A 104 -3.36 27.63 11.24
CA LYS A 104 -2.28 28.60 11.18
C LYS A 104 -1.04 28.01 10.52
N TRP A 105 -0.32 28.86 9.78
CA TRP A 105 1.06 28.58 9.38
C TRP A 105 2.02 28.84 10.55
N ILE A 106 2.74 27.80 10.95
CA ILE A 106 3.71 27.82 12.05
C ILE A 106 5.10 27.75 11.45
N LEU A 107 5.94 28.76 11.73
CA LEU A 107 7.34 28.72 11.31
C LEU A 107 8.11 27.70 12.16
N SER A 108 8.89 26.84 11.52
CA SER A 108 9.75 25.87 12.18
C SER A 108 10.75 26.54 13.13
N GLU A 109 11.23 25.81 14.14
CA GLU A 109 12.17 26.37 15.12
C GLU A 109 13.47 26.87 14.50
N ASP A 110 13.92 26.25 13.40
CA ASP A 110 15.10 26.65 12.64
C ASP A 110 14.82 27.73 11.59
N GLY A 111 13.55 28.13 11.41
CA GLY A 111 13.11 29.17 10.50
C GLY A 111 13.16 28.80 9.02
N LYS A 112 13.30 27.51 8.69
CA LYS A 112 13.47 27.04 7.30
C LYS A 112 12.17 26.71 6.57
N TYR A 113 11.09 26.38 7.28
CA TYR A 113 9.82 25.99 6.65
C TYR A 113 8.62 26.38 7.50
N TYR A 114 7.46 26.53 6.86
CA TYR A 114 6.18 26.65 7.55
C TYR A 114 5.43 25.32 7.57
N ILE A 115 4.61 25.15 8.61
CA ILE A 115 3.75 24.00 8.85
C ILE A 115 2.31 24.50 8.93
N LEU A 116 1.41 24.03 8.08
CA LEU A 116 -0.02 24.31 8.22
C LEU A 116 -0.62 23.30 9.19
N ALA A 117 -1.14 23.78 10.32
CA ALA A 117 -1.65 22.93 11.39
C ALA A 117 -2.86 23.55 12.10
N ALA A 118 -3.57 22.74 12.89
CA ALA A 118 -4.67 23.16 13.74
C ALA A 118 -4.19 23.92 14.98
N VAL A 119 -5.01 24.88 15.42
CA VAL A 119 -4.79 25.68 16.63
C VAL A 119 -5.96 25.57 17.60
N ASP A 120 -5.70 25.82 18.88
CA ASP A 120 -6.69 25.83 19.94
C ASP A 120 -7.52 27.13 19.96
N GLU A 121 -8.44 27.25 20.94
CA GLU A 121 -9.28 28.45 21.12
C GLU A 121 -8.49 29.74 21.42
N ASN A 122 -7.22 29.63 21.78
CA ASN A 122 -6.31 30.75 22.04
C ASN A 122 -5.45 31.10 20.81
N GLY A 123 -5.54 30.33 19.73
CA GLY A 123 -4.72 30.46 18.53
C GLY A 123 -3.31 29.88 18.68
N GLU A 124 -3.09 29.04 19.70
CA GLU A 124 -1.84 28.32 19.91
C GLU A 124 -1.87 26.97 19.18
N PRO A 125 -0.77 26.53 18.55
CA PRO A 125 -0.69 25.22 17.92
C PRO A 125 -1.07 24.08 18.86
N VAL A 126 -1.88 23.16 18.37
CA VAL A 126 -2.19 21.92 19.11
C VAL A 126 -1.06 20.94 18.84
N GLU A 127 -0.29 20.57 19.87
CA GLU A 127 0.70 19.49 19.76
C GLU A 127 -0.02 18.13 19.71
N ALA A 128 0.42 17.26 18.81
CA ALA A 128 -0.08 15.88 18.71
C ALA A 128 0.84 14.92 19.47
N GLU A 129 0.26 13.93 20.16
CA GLU A 129 1.06 12.82 20.67
C GLU A 129 1.51 11.93 19.51
N GLN A 130 2.81 11.69 19.37
CA GLN A 130 3.29 10.70 18.41
C GLN A 130 2.92 9.30 18.90
N HIS A 131 1.96 8.67 18.24
CA HIS A 131 1.81 7.22 18.33
C HIS A 131 2.91 6.58 17.48
N ALA A 132 3.84 5.90 18.14
CA ALA A 132 4.90 5.17 17.45
C ALA A 132 4.28 4.03 16.63
N ILE A 133 4.20 4.20 15.31
CA ILE A 133 3.94 3.09 14.39
C ILE A 133 5.25 2.30 14.30
N ASN A 134 5.28 1.11 14.88
CA ASN A 134 6.42 0.20 14.74
C ASN A 134 6.45 -0.32 13.30
N VAL A 135 7.17 0.37 12.42
CA VAL A 135 7.53 -0.14 11.10
C VAL A 135 8.49 -1.29 11.36
N GLY A 136 7.96 -2.51 11.36
CA GLY A 136 8.55 -3.67 12.02
C GLY A 136 10.01 -3.94 11.65
N ALA A 137 10.94 -3.41 12.45
CA ALA A 137 12.21 -4.05 12.72
C ALA A 137 12.02 -4.92 13.97
N ASN A 138 11.53 -6.14 13.77
CA ASN A 138 11.19 -7.15 14.80
C ASN A 138 9.89 -6.90 15.56
N ASN A 139 8.75 -7.31 14.99
CA ASN A 139 7.59 -7.66 15.81
C ASN A 139 7.85 -9.02 16.48
N GLN A 140 8.50 -8.96 17.63
CA GLN A 140 8.43 -10.02 18.65
C GLN A 140 7.60 -9.54 19.86
N GLU A 141 6.65 -8.63 19.65
CA GLU A 141 5.66 -8.32 20.68
C GLU A 141 4.50 -9.30 20.57
N SER A 142 4.45 -10.14 21.60
CA SER A 142 3.45 -11.14 21.93
C SER A 142 2.03 -10.61 21.83
N ILE A 143 1.19 -11.36 21.11
CA ILE A 143 -0.26 -11.34 21.24
C ILE A 143 -0.60 -11.74 22.69
N ASP A 144 -1.06 -10.79 23.49
CA ASP A 144 -1.52 -11.01 24.85
C ASP A 144 -2.86 -11.77 24.83
N LEU A 145 -2.81 -13.09 25.05
CA LEU A 145 -3.97 -13.91 25.35
C LEU A 145 -4.28 -13.83 26.85
N ALA A 146 -5.36 -13.14 27.20
CA ALA A 146 -5.93 -13.17 28.55
C ALA A 146 -6.61 -14.52 28.82
N GLY A 147 -5.99 -15.40 29.61
CA GLY A 147 -6.68 -16.55 30.19
C GLY A 147 -5.81 -17.61 30.90
N GLY A 148 -5.59 -17.45 32.21
CA GLY A 148 -5.52 -18.60 33.13
C GLY A 148 -4.15 -19.18 33.49
N SER A 149 -3.59 -18.66 34.58
CA SER A 149 -2.79 -19.37 35.61
C SER A 149 -2.13 -20.72 35.27
N GLY A 150 -0.80 -20.71 35.15
CA GLY A 150 0.01 -21.94 35.12
C GLY A 150 1.50 -21.63 35.25
N ASP A 151 2.00 -21.65 36.48
CA ASP A 151 3.41 -21.48 36.84
C ASP A 151 4.25 -22.65 36.26
N GLY A 152 5.26 -22.35 35.43
CA GLY A 152 6.05 -23.36 34.70
C GLY A 152 7.43 -22.83 34.33
N GLY A 153 8.40 -23.08 35.20
CA GLY A 153 9.77 -22.59 35.07
C GLY A 153 10.58 -23.17 33.90
N HIS A 154 11.47 -22.31 33.39
CA HIS A 154 12.59 -22.63 32.50
C HIS A 154 13.48 -23.77 33.02
N ALA A 155 13.84 -24.70 32.13
CA ALA A 155 15.08 -25.47 32.23
C ALA A 155 15.70 -25.62 30.82
N PRO A 156 17.04 -25.51 30.68
CA PRO A 156 17.72 -25.48 29.40
C PRO A 156 17.95 -26.89 28.82
N ALA A 157 17.91 -26.98 27.49
CA ALA A 157 18.29 -28.17 26.74
C ALA A 157 19.81 -28.39 26.82
N GLY A 158 20.20 -29.59 27.24
CA GLY A 158 21.55 -30.11 27.17
C GLY A 158 21.52 -31.57 26.73
N GLU A 159 22.37 -31.85 25.75
CA GLU A 159 22.64 -33.13 25.11
C GLU A 159 22.67 -34.34 26.05
N MET A 160 22.10 -35.47 25.59
CA MET A 160 22.39 -36.80 26.10
C MET A 160 23.62 -37.37 25.35
N PRO A 161 24.49 -38.23 25.95
CA PRO A 161 23.99 -39.47 26.55
C PRO A 161 24.80 -40.14 27.70
N GLN A 162 24.14 -41.18 28.23
CA GLN A 162 24.64 -42.37 28.96
C GLN A 162 24.89 -42.30 30.48
N GLY A 163 24.24 -43.21 31.21
CA GLY A 163 24.89 -43.96 32.29
C GLY A 163 24.23 -43.95 33.67
N ASN A 164 23.49 -45.02 33.96
CA ASN A 164 23.38 -45.73 35.25
C ASN A 164 23.14 -44.98 36.59
N ALA A 165 22.03 -45.40 37.19
CA ALA A 165 21.93 -45.94 38.57
C ALA A 165 21.81 -44.98 39.78
N LYS A 166 20.63 -45.14 40.42
CA LYS A 166 20.36 -45.30 41.86
C LYS A 166 20.42 -44.09 42.81
N SER A 167 19.28 -43.94 43.50
CA SER A 167 19.07 -43.62 44.92
C SER A 167 19.74 -42.37 45.48
N GLY A 168 19.08 -41.48 46.20
CA GLY A 168 17.79 -41.52 46.85
C GLY A 168 17.77 -40.44 47.93
N ASP A 169 16.57 -40.19 48.45
CA ASP A 169 16.28 -39.65 49.76
C ASP A 169 16.71 -38.22 50.14
N LYS A 170 15.66 -37.46 50.48
CA LYS A 170 15.53 -36.57 51.66
C LYS A 170 16.20 -35.20 51.56
N ASN A 171 15.69 -34.14 52.17
CA ASN A 171 14.41 -33.75 52.78
C ASN A 171 14.70 -32.33 53.32
N MET A 172 13.66 -31.49 53.39
CA MET A 172 13.53 -30.34 54.29
C MET A 172 14.41 -29.07 54.12
N ASN A 173 13.71 -28.03 53.67
CA ASN A 173 13.16 -26.94 54.50
C ASN A 173 14.02 -25.72 54.88
N THR A 174 13.32 -24.58 54.82
CA THR A 174 13.42 -23.34 55.62
C THR A 174 14.51 -22.31 55.33
N SER A 175 14.03 -21.22 54.71
CA SER A 175 13.97 -19.84 55.23
C SER A 175 15.24 -19.17 55.75
N GLY A 176 15.54 -17.98 55.21
CA GLY A 176 16.43 -17.03 55.86
C GLY A 176 16.70 -15.81 55.01
N ASN A 177 15.81 -14.82 55.10
CA ASN A 177 15.97 -13.49 54.52
C ASN A 177 17.12 -12.76 55.23
N ALA A 178 18.06 -12.18 54.50
CA ALA A 178 19.02 -11.21 55.04
C ALA A 178 19.44 -10.19 53.98
N GLN A 179 19.22 -8.93 54.34
CA GLN A 179 19.58 -7.70 53.65
C GLN A 179 21.09 -7.57 53.40
N GLY A 180 21.48 -6.81 52.39
CA GLY A 180 22.83 -6.24 52.35
C GLY A 180 23.29 -5.70 51.00
N GLU A 181 23.11 -4.39 50.80
CA GLU A 181 24.14 -3.45 50.32
C GLU A 181 24.82 -3.69 48.94
N ASN A 182 24.51 -2.82 47.96
CA ASN A 182 25.46 -2.35 46.94
C ASN A 182 26.59 -1.53 47.62
N PRO A 183 27.80 -1.27 47.02
CA PRO A 183 28.18 -1.21 45.58
C PRO A 183 29.65 -1.76 45.38
N PRO A 184 30.55 -1.31 44.47
CA PRO A 184 30.46 -0.56 43.20
C PRO A 184 31.25 -1.18 42.01
N GLU A 185 31.11 -0.52 40.86
CA GLU A 185 31.87 -0.61 39.60
C GLU A 185 33.39 -0.86 39.73
N LYS A 186 33.93 -1.65 38.79
CA LYS A 186 35.31 -1.53 38.30
C LYS A 186 35.44 -1.85 36.82
N ASN A 187 35.91 -0.84 36.08
CA ASN A 187 36.57 -0.92 34.78
C ASN A 187 37.73 -1.94 34.75
N ALA A 188 37.86 -2.66 33.65
CA ALA A 188 39.16 -3.15 33.16
C ALA A 188 39.15 -3.27 31.62
N ALA A 189 40.19 -2.71 31.03
CA ALA A 189 40.41 -2.43 29.62
C ALA A 189 40.79 -3.65 28.77
N GLU A 190 40.37 -3.56 27.50
CA GLU A 190 41.08 -3.82 26.23
C GLU A 190 42.31 -4.75 26.16
N LYS A 191 42.19 -5.70 25.23
CA LYS A 191 43.11 -6.09 24.13
C LYS A 191 42.40 -7.25 23.41
N GLY A 192 41.84 -7.15 22.20
CA GLY A 192 42.33 -6.53 20.97
C GLY A 192 42.66 -7.65 19.99
N HIS A 193 41.81 -7.88 18.97
CA HIS A 193 42.12 -8.44 17.64
C HIS A 193 41.04 -7.93 16.69
N GLY A 194 41.47 -7.11 15.72
CA GLY A 194 40.60 -6.44 14.76
C GLY A 194 40.24 -7.30 13.57
N GLY A 195 39.04 -7.07 13.06
CA GLY A 195 38.59 -7.34 11.69
C GLY A 195 37.60 -6.23 11.36
N MET A 196 37.97 -5.37 10.41
CA MET A 196 37.19 -4.21 10.00
C MET A 196 35.95 -4.67 9.23
N MET A 197 34.77 -4.54 9.85
CA MET A 197 33.49 -4.39 9.14
C MET A 197 33.22 -2.88 9.11
N GLY A 198 33.32 -2.28 7.94
CA GLY A 198 32.88 -0.91 7.72
C GLY A 198 31.36 -0.90 7.72
N GLY A 199 30.76 -0.59 8.87
CA GLY A 199 29.36 -0.18 8.92
C GLY A 199 29.24 1.16 8.20
N MET A 200 28.78 1.14 6.97
CA MET A 200 28.16 2.32 6.36
C MET A 200 26.80 2.53 7.04
N PRO A 201 26.42 3.80 7.31
CA PRO A 201 25.22 4.07 8.08
C PRO A 201 24.00 3.68 7.26
N GLY A 202 23.30 2.62 7.68
CA GLY A 202 21.92 2.41 7.25
C GLY A 202 21.15 3.67 7.57
N GLY A 203 20.55 4.28 6.55
CA GLY A 203 19.73 5.46 6.65
C GLY A 203 18.44 5.15 7.39
N MET A 204 18.50 4.95 8.71
CA MET A 204 17.41 5.41 9.53
C MET A 204 17.33 6.91 9.27
N MET A 205 16.25 7.38 8.63
CA MET A 205 15.90 8.80 8.71
C MET A 205 16.05 9.19 10.18
N GLY A 206 16.98 10.10 10.45
CA GLY A 206 17.16 10.63 11.78
C GLY A 206 15.81 11.14 12.21
N MET A 207 15.30 10.67 13.35
CA MET A 207 14.17 11.30 14.01
C MET A 207 14.59 12.75 14.27
N ASN A 208 14.26 13.63 13.32
CA ASN A 208 14.22 15.05 13.60
C ASN A 208 13.06 15.15 14.58
N GLN A 209 13.37 15.25 15.87
CA GLN A 209 12.39 15.45 16.94
C GLN A 209 11.84 16.88 16.85
N GLY A 210 11.32 17.25 15.69
CA GLY A 210 10.48 18.43 15.53
C GLY A 210 9.14 18.16 16.19
N THR A 211 8.56 19.20 16.78
CA THR A 211 7.19 19.13 17.31
C THR A 211 6.23 18.72 16.21
N VAL A 212 5.43 17.68 16.46
CA VAL A 212 4.32 17.30 15.58
C VAL A 212 3.08 17.99 16.09
N TYR A 213 2.38 18.67 15.18
CA TYR A 213 1.13 19.35 15.48
C TYR A 213 -0.06 18.53 15.00
N GLN A 214 -1.23 18.83 15.53
CA GLN A 214 -2.49 18.36 14.97
C GLN A 214 -2.62 18.84 13.52
N GLY A 215 -2.86 17.91 12.60
CA GLY A 215 -3.02 18.22 11.18
C GLY A 215 -4.29 18.99 10.86
N VAL A 216 -4.37 19.50 9.63
CA VAL A 216 -5.61 20.02 9.04
C VAL A 216 -6.52 18.86 8.66
N TYR A 217 -7.83 19.03 8.79
CA TYR A 217 -8.78 17.95 8.52
C TYR A 217 -8.95 17.74 7.02
N THR A 218 -9.00 16.48 6.61
CA THR A 218 -9.21 16.12 5.20
C THR A 218 -10.65 15.72 4.90
N ASN A 219 -11.51 15.60 5.91
CA ASN A 219 -12.87 15.08 5.78
C ASN A 219 -13.83 15.88 6.65
N ALA A 220 -15.09 16.03 6.23
CA ALA A 220 -16.11 16.67 7.05
C ALA A 220 -16.68 15.72 8.12
N ASN A 221 -16.81 14.44 7.79
CA ASN A 221 -17.36 13.44 8.70
C ASN A 221 -16.21 12.78 9.48
N ILE A 222 -15.80 13.44 10.55
CA ILE A 222 -14.72 12.98 11.42
C ILE A 222 -15.23 11.88 12.34
N THR A 223 -14.56 10.73 12.28
CA THR A 223 -14.69 9.60 13.23
C THR A 223 -13.40 9.41 14.03
N ASN A 224 -12.27 9.86 13.48
CA ASN A 224 -10.95 9.79 14.10
C ASN A 224 -10.25 11.14 13.91
N THR A 225 -10.02 11.88 15.00
CA THR A 225 -9.39 13.20 14.96
C THR A 225 -7.91 13.15 14.59
N ASP A 226 -7.25 12.03 14.87
CA ASP A 226 -5.80 11.91 14.68
C ASP A 226 -5.46 11.42 13.27
N TYR A 227 -6.33 10.60 12.68
CA TYR A 227 -6.08 9.92 11.42
C TYR A 227 -6.63 10.66 10.20
N GLN A 228 -7.81 11.30 10.31
CA GLN A 228 -8.42 12.01 9.17
C GLN A 228 -7.85 13.43 8.98
N THR A 229 -6.52 13.53 9.02
CA THR A 229 -5.79 14.79 8.93
C THR A 229 -4.50 14.67 8.11
N MET A 230 -3.97 15.81 7.69
CA MET A 230 -2.63 15.90 7.11
C MET A 230 -1.85 17.09 7.66
N LEU A 231 -0.53 17.01 7.62
CA LEU A 231 0.37 18.15 7.85
C LEU A 231 1.00 18.55 6.52
N VAL A 232 0.99 19.85 6.24
CA VAL A 232 1.57 20.43 5.02
C VAL A 232 2.77 21.28 5.41
N TYR A 233 3.92 20.94 4.83
CA TYR A 233 5.20 21.59 5.07
C TYR A 233 5.68 22.28 3.81
N VAL A 234 6.02 23.56 3.92
CA VAL A 234 6.41 24.40 2.78
C VAL A 234 7.69 25.16 3.09
N PRO A 235 8.65 25.27 2.15
CA PRO A 235 9.83 26.12 2.33
C PRO A 235 9.45 27.53 2.75
N ALA A 236 10.15 28.11 3.73
CA ALA A 236 9.78 29.39 4.33
C ALA A 236 9.85 30.53 3.30
N GLU A 237 10.77 30.43 2.34
CA GLU A 237 10.96 31.35 1.24
C GLU A 237 9.71 31.48 0.35
N TYR A 238 8.85 30.45 0.28
CA TYR A 238 7.63 30.49 -0.53
C TYR A 238 6.51 31.31 0.11
N MET A 239 6.65 31.76 1.36
CA MET A 239 5.58 32.43 2.09
C MET A 239 5.88 33.91 2.32
N VAL A 240 4.89 34.77 2.05
CA VAL A 240 4.95 36.21 2.34
C VAL A 240 4.47 36.46 3.76
N THR A 241 5.26 37.17 4.56
CA THR A 241 4.89 37.54 5.93
C THR A 241 4.68 39.05 6.12
N ASP A 242 3.82 39.40 7.07
CA ASP A 242 3.71 40.76 7.59
C ASP A 242 4.86 41.09 8.59
N SER A 243 4.84 42.31 9.14
CA SER A 243 5.85 42.75 10.11
C SER A 243 5.81 42.02 11.46
N GLU A 244 4.72 41.31 11.75
CA GLU A 244 4.52 40.51 12.97
C GLU A 244 4.90 39.04 12.75
N GLY A 245 5.24 38.66 11.51
CA GLY A 245 5.63 37.31 11.12
C GLY A 245 4.46 36.42 10.74
N ASN A 246 3.25 36.98 10.58
CA ASN A 246 2.09 36.20 10.13
C ASN A 246 2.16 36.00 8.61
N VAL A 247 1.88 34.80 8.14
CA VAL A 247 1.74 34.50 6.71
C VAL A 247 0.52 35.23 6.14
N THR A 248 0.72 35.93 5.02
CA THR A 248 -0.30 36.74 4.34
C THR A 248 -0.51 36.37 2.88
N GLY A 249 0.28 35.43 2.36
CA GLY A 249 0.17 34.92 1.00
C GLY A 249 1.40 34.12 0.58
N ILE A 250 1.43 33.76 -0.70
CA ILE A 250 2.51 33.00 -1.34
C ILE A 250 3.40 33.96 -2.15
N ASP A 251 4.71 33.78 -2.06
CA ASP A 251 5.67 34.45 -2.94
C ASP A 251 5.90 33.59 -4.19
N HIS A 252 5.06 33.80 -5.20
CA HIS A 252 5.08 33.05 -6.47
C HIS A 252 6.41 33.16 -7.23
N GLU A 253 7.24 34.17 -6.93
CA GLU A 253 8.55 34.38 -7.57
C GLU A 253 9.71 33.81 -6.73
N ALA A 254 9.44 33.34 -5.51
CA ALA A 254 10.45 32.72 -4.67
C ALA A 254 10.93 31.40 -5.29
N GLN A 255 12.22 31.14 -5.14
CA GLN A 255 12.87 29.94 -5.67
C GLN A 255 13.72 29.28 -4.58
N VAL A 256 13.51 27.99 -4.38
CA VAL A 256 14.33 27.12 -3.50
C VAL A 256 14.78 25.93 -4.35
N GLY A 257 16.09 25.66 -4.36
CA GLY A 257 16.66 24.65 -5.24
C GLY A 257 16.29 24.86 -6.72
N ASN A 258 15.71 23.83 -7.31
CA ASN A 258 15.28 23.82 -8.72
C ASN A 258 13.85 24.33 -8.93
N TYR A 259 13.13 24.68 -7.87
CA TYR A 259 11.68 24.95 -7.93
C TYR A 259 11.33 26.36 -7.48
N THR A 260 10.29 26.89 -8.10
CA THR A 260 9.55 28.05 -7.59
C THR A 260 8.36 27.60 -6.75
N ALA A 261 7.75 28.52 -6.01
CA ALA A 261 6.51 28.24 -5.28
C ALA A 261 5.37 27.72 -6.17
N ASP A 262 5.38 27.99 -7.49
CA ASP A 262 4.35 27.50 -8.42
C ASP A 262 4.71 26.17 -9.11
N THR A 263 5.97 25.75 -9.04
CA THR A 263 6.47 24.57 -9.78
C THR A 263 6.96 23.46 -8.86
N ALA A 264 6.98 23.69 -7.55
CA ALA A 264 7.46 22.73 -6.56
C ALA A 264 6.58 21.47 -6.57
N PRO A 265 7.15 20.27 -6.77
CA PRO A 265 6.40 19.03 -6.65
C PRO A 265 6.02 18.78 -5.19
N VAL A 266 5.00 17.95 -4.99
CA VAL A 266 4.52 17.57 -3.66
C VAL A 266 4.90 16.13 -3.36
N VAL A 267 5.73 15.91 -2.35
CA VAL A 267 5.97 14.59 -1.77
C VAL A 267 4.83 14.28 -0.81
N TYR A 268 4.00 13.29 -1.17
CA TYR A 268 2.81 12.90 -0.44
C TYR A 268 3.05 11.58 0.28
N LEU A 269 3.55 11.68 1.51
CA LEU A 269 3.84 10.52 2.35
C LEU A 269 2.59 10.00 3.04
N ASN A 270 2.37 8.69 2.97
CA ASN A 270 1.48 7.98 3.87
C ASN A 270 2.26 6.99 4.75
N GLU A 271 1.81 6.80 5.99
CA GLU A 271 2.50 5.95 6.96
C GLU A 271 1.68 4.75 7.44
N MET A 272 0.83 4.20 6.55
CA MET A 272 -0.02 3.04 6.85
C MET A 272 0.77 1.71 6.89
N GLY A 273 1.90 1.69 7.58
CA GLY A 273 2.73 0.50 7.81
C GLY A 273 1.94 -0.59 8.53
N GLY A 274 2.13 -1.86 8.12
CA GLY A 274 1.39 -3.00 8.68
C GLY A 274 -0.13 -2.93 8.46
N TRP A 275 -0.58 -2.12 7.49
CA TRP A 275 -1.99 -1.82 7.24
C TRP A 275 -2.71 -1.19 8.44
N LYS A 276 -1.98 -0.49 9.31
CA LYS A 276 -2.56 0.20 10.46
C LYS A 276 -2.83 1.67 10.13
N SER A 277 -3.73 2.27 10.89
CA SER A 277 -4.09 3.67 10.81
C SER A 277 -2.85 4.50 11.13
N SER A 278 -2.76 5.68 10.52
CA SER A 278 -1.63 6.55 10.72
C SER A 278 -2.08 7.98 10.97
N SER A 279 -1.37 8.65 11.88
CA SER A 279 -1.41 10.09 12.04
C SER A 279 -0.26 10.72 11.24
N PRO A 280 -0.38 11.99 10.83
CA PRO A 280 0.74 12.74 10.26
C PRO A 280 1.98 12.75 11.16
N LYS A 281 3.16 12.82 10.54
CA LYS A 281 4.46 12.93 11.23
C LYS A 281 5.25 14.15 10.73
N ALA A 282 6.33 14.43 11.47
CA ALA A 282 7.29 15.47 11.11
C ALA A 282 7.88 15.25 9.71
N ALA A 283 8.13 16.34 8.99
CA ALA A 283 8.75 16.27 7.67
C ALA A 283 10.20 15.78 7.73
N ASP A 284 10.61 15.04 6.70
CA ASP A 284 12.00 14.98 6.29
C ASP A 284 12.35 16.29 5.59
N SER A 285 13.17 17.12 6.25
CA SER A 285 13.51 18.44 5.75
C SER A 285 14.38 18.42 4.49
N SER A 286 14.97 17.28 4.11
CA SER A 286 15.79 17.19 2.89
C SER A 286 14.98 17.51 1.62
N TYR A 287 13.70 17.12 1.56
CA TYR A 287 12.81 17.49 0.44
C TYR A 287 12.52 18.99 0.42
N LEU A 288 12.31 19.59 1.58
CA LEU A 288 12.07 21.04 1.72
C LEU A 288 13.31 21.85 1.33
N GLU A 289 14.52 21.36 1.66
CA GLU A 289 15.79 21.98 1.29
C GLU A 289 16.04 22.00 -0.24
N GLU A 290 15.48 21.02 -0.96
CA GLU A 290 15.46 20.99 -2.43
C GLU A 290 14.33 21.83 -3.05
N GLY A 291 13.47 22.43 -2.23
CA GLY A 291 12.37 23.30 -2.65
C GLY A 291 11.06 22.57 -2.96
N MET A 292 10.94 21.30 -2.57
CA MET A 292 9.71 20.53 -2.72
C MET A 292 8.72 20.87 -1.58
N ILE A 293 7.44 20.59 -1.80
CA ILE A 293 6.42 20.58 -0.74
C ILE A 293 6.40 19.19 -0.13
N TYR A 294 6.32 19.10 1.19
CA TYR A 294 6.21 17.82 1.89
C TYR A 294 4.86 17.73 2.60
N VAL A 295 4.13 16.66 2.35
CA VAL A 295 2.84 16.38 2.98
C VAL A 295 2.93 15.05 3.68
N SER A 296 2.60 15.03 4.98
CA SER A 296 2.40 13.81 5.73
C SER A 296 0.90 13.60 5.93
N ALA A 297 0.36 12.59 5.28
CA ALA A 297 -1.05 12.25 5.31
C ALA A 297 -1.33 11.13 6.31
N GLY A 298 -2.28 11.38 7.20
CA GLY A 298 -2.89 10.35 8.01
C GLY A 298 -4.03 9.65 7.25
N GLY A 299 -4.49 8.55 7.82
CA GLY A 299 -5.76 7.96 7.43
C GLY A 299 -6.11 6.75 8.29
N ARG A 300 -7.39 6.39 8.29
CA ARG A 300 -7.91 5.22 9.00
C ARG A 300 -7.57 3.94 8.25
N SER A 301 -7.32 2.88 8.99
CA SER A 301 -7.18 1.51 8.49
C SER A 301 -7.70 0.51 9.54
N ARG A 302 -7.40 -0.78 9.39
CA ARG A 302 -8.01 -1.92 10.09
C ARG A 302 -8.13 -1.85 11.62
N ASP A 303 -7.35 -1.00 12.29
CA ASP A 303 -7.37 -0.75 13.73
C ASP A 303 -8.12 0.53 14.16
N ALA A 304 -8.65 1.33 13.22
CA ALA A 304 -9.39 2.55 13.54
C ALA A 304 -10.73 2.24 14.19
N VAL A 305 -10.97 2.89 15.32
CA VAL A 305 -12.24 2.89 16.06
C VAL A 305 -12.62 4.32 16.43
N ASP A 306 -13.92 4.62 16.51
CA ASP A 306 -14.39 5.91 17.03
C ASP A 306 -14.27 6.00 18.57
N GLU A 307 -14.68 7.14 19.14
CA GLU A 307 -14.65 7.37 20.60
C GLU A 307 -15.51 6.37 21.39
N GLU A 308 -16.55 5.81 20.77
CA GLU A 308 -17.41 4.77 21.33
C GLU A 308 -16.85 3.35 21.15
N GLY A 309 -15.76 3.18 20.41
CA GLY A 309 -15.12 1.90 20.13
C GLY A 309 -15.72 1.14 18.94
N ASN A 310 -16.53 1.78 18.09
CA ASN A 310 -17.04 1.17 16.88
C ASN A 310 -15.96 1.17 15.78
N ILE A 311 -15.90 0.11 14.98
CA ILE A 311 -14.92 -0.03 13.90
C ILE A 311 -15.22 0.97 12.78
N THR A 312 -14.21 1.72 12.36
CA THR A 312 -14.34 2.80 11.36
C THR A 312 -13.31 2.74 10.24
N GLY A 313 -12.43 1.74 10.22
CA GLY A 313 -11.32 1.65 9.26
C GLY A 313 -11.35 0.44 8.33
N LYS A 314 -12.50 -0.20 8.15
CA LYS A 314 -12.66 -1.26 7.12
C LYS A 314 -12.43 -0.70 5.73
N SER A 315 -11.91 -1.52 4.83
CA SER A 315 -11.67 -1.14 3.45
C SER A 315 -12.95 -0.73 2.71
N PRO A 316 -12.88 0.21 1.76
CA PRO A 316 -11.69 0.90 1.24
C PRO A 316 -11.36 2.22 1.96
N THR A 317 -11.72 2.39 3.24
CA THR A 317 -11.55 3.66 3.98
C THR A 317 -10.13 4.23 3.92
N GLN A 318 -9.11 3.37 3.88
CA GLN A 318 -7.71 3.78 3.72
C GLN A 318 -7.52 4.69 2.50
N MET A 319 -8.07 4.25 1.36
CA MET A 319 -7.97 4.98 0.11
C MET A 319 -8.86 6.22 0.09
N VAL A 320 -10.00 6.19 0.79
CA VAL A 320 -10.88 7.35 0.91
C VAL A 320 -10.17 8.50 1.61
N ASP A 321 -9.52 8.24 2.75
CA ASP A 321 -8.83 9.27 3.52
C ASP A 321 -7.63 9.84 2.75
N LEU A 322 -6.81 8.98 2.14
CA LEU A 322 -5.64 9.42 1.37
C LEU A 322 -6.01 10.18 0.09
N LYS A 323 -7.04 9.73 -0.65
CA LYS A 323 -7.55 10.50 -1.80
C LYS A 323 -8.17 11.82 -1.38
N SER A 324 -8.76 11.89 -0.19
CA SER A 324 -9.27 13.15 0.36
C SER A 324 -8.17 14.18 0.55
N GLY A 325 -7.01 13.78 1.10
CA GLY A 325 -5.87 14.68 1.23
C GLY A 325 -5.38 15.23 -0.11
N ILE A 326 -5.37 14.43 -1.17
CA ILE A 326 -5.03 14.89 -2.53
C ILE A 326 -6.04 15.94 -3.03
N ILE A 327 -7.33 15.69 -2.81
CA ILE A 327 -8.39 16.64 -3.16
C ILE A 327 -8.22 17.96 -2.39
N GLU A 328 -7.90 17.91 -1.09
CA GLU A 328 -7.68 19.10 -0.28
C GLU A 328 -6.49 19.95 -0.77
N LEU A 329 -5.39 19.31 -1.19
CA LEU A 329 -4.27 20.02 -1.80
C LEU A 329 -4.68 20.76 -3.07
N ARG A 330 -5.52 20.14 -3.90
CA ARG A 330 -6.03 20.72 -5.16
C ARG A 330 -7.09 21.79 -4.97
N ALA A 331 -7.86 21.71 -3.89
CA ALA A 331 -8.91 22.66 -3.58
C ALA A 331 -8.37 23.95 -2.94
N ASN A 332 -7.20 23.89 -2.29
CA ASN A 332 -6.66 24.98 -1.46
C ASN A 332 -5.37 25.61 -2.02
N THR A 333 -5.25 25.73 -3.36
CA THR A 333 -4.05 26.27 -4.04
C THR A 333 -3.80 27.76 -3.80
N ASP A 334 -4.78 28.49 -3.28
CA ASP A 334 -4.62 29.88 -2.85
C ASP A 334 -3.89 30.01 -1.50
N VAL A 335 -3.87 28.92 -0.72
CA VAL A 335 -3.19 28.82 0.58
C VAL A 335 -1.90 28.03 0.49
N ILE A 336 -1.90 26.94 -0.28
CA ILE A 336 -0.80 25.99 -0.36
C ILE A 336 -0.02 26.20 -1.67
N PRO A 337 1.27 26.59 -1.62
CA PRO A 337 2.13 26.64 -2.80
C PRO A 337 2.41 25.23 -3.34
N GLY A 338 2.84 25.15 -4.59
CA GLY A 338 3.26 23.94 -5.28
C GLY A 338 2.43 23.63 -6.51
N ASP A 339 2.97 22.75 -7.35
CA ASP A 339 2.29 22.23 -8.53
C ASP A 339 1.48 20.98 -8.14
N MET A 340 0.18 21.16 -7.88
CA MET A 340 -0.73 20.06 -7.50
C MET A 340 -1.02 19.07 -8.65
N SER A 341 -0.48 19.31 -9.85
CA SER A 341 -0.42 18.31 -10.91
C SER A 341 0.77 17.35 -10.73
N LYS A 342 1.77 17.71 -9.92
CA LYS A 342 2.98 16.94 -9.60
C LYS A 342 2.97 16.44 -8.15
N ILE A 343 1.93 15.70 -7.79
CA ILE A 343 1.85 15.00 -6.49
C ILE A 343 2.48 13.61 -6.66
N ILE A 344 3.50 13.30 -5.85
CA ILE A 344 4.20 12.02 -5.85
C ILE A 344 3.84 11.28 -4.57
N SER A 345 3.08 10.19 -4.67
CA SER A 345 2.77 9.36 -3.51
C SER A 345 3.98 8.53 -3.10
N VAL A 346 4.19 8.38 -1.79
CA VAL A 346 5.24 7.53 -1.25
C VAL A 346 4.76 6.81 0.01
N GLY A 347 5.17 5.56 0.17
CA GLY A 347 4.90 4.79 1.37
C GLY A 347 5.72 3.50 1.42
N THR A 348 5.77 2.89 2.61
CA THR A 348 6.54 1.66 2.89
C THR A 348 5.62 0.57 3.39
N SER A 349 5.86 -0.69 3.00
CA SER A 349 5.09 -1.85 3.47
C SER A 349 3.61 -1.76 3.06
N GLY A 350 2.68 -1.84 4.01
CA GLY A 350 1.26 -1.51 3.78
C GLY A 350 1.05 -0.10 3.20
N GLY A 351 1.87 0.88 3.59
CA GLY A 351 1.86 2.21 2.97
C GLY A 351 2.41 2.21 1.53
N GLY A 352 3.28 1.26 1.21
CA GLY A 352 3.72 0.98 -0.16
C GLY A 352 2.55 0.50 -1.03
N GLN A 353 1.69 -0.37 -0.50
CA GLN A 353 0.43 -0.69 -1.18
C GLN A 353 -0.47 0.53 -1.33
N MET A 354 -0.62 1.37 -0.30
CA MET A 354 -1.45 2.57 -0.46
C MET A 354 -0.90 3.52 -1.54
N SER A 355 0.43 3.62 -1.67
CA SER A 355 1.07 4.36 -2.77
C SER A 355 0.80 3.71 -4.13
N SER A 356 0.84 2.38 -4.23
CA SER A 356 0.47 1.67 -5.48
C SER A 356 -0.98 1.95 -5.86
N MET A 357 -1.87 1.95 -4.88
CA MET A 357 -3.29 2.22 -5.10
C MET A 357 -3.55 3.66 -5.50
N LEU A 358 -2.88 4.64 -4.88
CA LEU A 358 -2.96 6.04 -5.32
C LEU A 358 -2.50 6.19 -6.76
N GLY A 359 -1.43 5.47 -7.15
CA GLY A 359 -0.96 5.41 -8.52
C GLY A 359 -1.95 4.76 -9.49
N ALA A 360 -2.61 3.67 -9.12
CA ALA A 360 -3.46 2.89 -10.04
C ALA A 360 -4.88 3.46 -10.19
N SER A 361 -5.41 4.08 -9.13
CA SER A 361 -6.86 4.31 -8.98
C SER A 361 -7.30 5.76 -9.17
N GLY A 362 -6.48 6.60 -9.79
CA GLY A 362 -6.80 8.01 -10.02
C GLY A 362 -8.15 8.18 -10.73
N ASN A 363 -9.03 8.98 -10.13
CA ASN A 363 -10.35 9.36 -10.63
C ASN A 363 -11.32 8.18 -10.87
N MET A 364 -11.11 7.04 -10.19
CA MET A 364 -12.02 5.91 -10.21
C MET A 364 -13.32 6.23 -9.45
N SER A 365 -14.45 6.17 -10.16
CA SER A 365 -15.77 6.49 -9.61
C SER A 365 -16.25 5.55 -8.51
N GLU A 366 -15.65 4.37 -8.43
CA GLU A 366 -15.90 3.33 -7.44
C GLU A 366 -15.61 3.80 -6.00
N TYR A 367 -14.75 4.82 -5.82
CA TYR A 367 -14.50 5.40 -4.50
C TYR A 367 -15.47 6.54 -4.14
N TYR A 368 -16.19 7.14 -5.10
CA TYR A 368 -16.91 8.40 -4.88
C TYR A 368 -18.12 8.27 -3.95
N ALA A 369 -18.75 7.11 -3.89
CA ALA A 369 -19.79 6.84 -2.90
C ALA A 369 -19.21 6.89 -1.47
N TYR A 370 -18.08 6.22 -1.24
CA TYR A 370 -17.40 6.21 0.05
C TYR A 370 -16.86 7.60 0.42
N MET A 371 -16.32 8.35 -0.55
CA MET A 371 -15.88 9.72 -0.36
C MET A 371 -17.03 10.67 0.01
N TYR A 372 -18.17 10.55 -0.65
CA TYR A 372 -19.35 11.33 -0.30
C TYR A 372 -19.78 11.08 1.15
N GLU A 373 -19.84 9.82 1.57
CA GLU A 373 -20.19 9.44 2.95
C GLU A 373 -19.14 9.90 3.97
N SER A 374 -17.85 9.91 3.62
CA SER A 374 -16.78 10.47 4.46
C SER A 374 -16.75 12.01 4.45
N GLY A 375 -17.61 12.66 3.66
CA GLY A 375 -17.69 14.11 3.56
C GLY A 375 -16.44 14.74 2.94
N VAL A 376 -15.90 14.11 1.89
CA VAL A 376 -14.77 14.63 1.10
C VAL A 376 -15.20 15.90 0.34
N LEU A 377 -14.37 16.94 0.36
CA LEU A 377 -14.66 18.22 -0.28
C LEU A 377 -14.91 18.05 -1.79
N GLY A 378 -15.95 18.70 -2.30
CA GLY A 378 -16.23 18.72 -3.74
C GLY A 378 -16.81 17.42 -4.32
N VAL A 379 -17.01 16.39 -3.50
CA VAL A 379 -17.73 15.17 -3.89
C VAL A 379 -19.22 15.34 -3.63
N SER A 380 -20.05 14.99 -4.62
CA SER A 380 -21.50 15.18 -4.55
C SER A 380 -22.26 14.02 -5.17
N LYS A 381 -23.46 13.77 -4.66
CA LYS A 381 -24.44 12.82 -5.20
C LYS A 381 -25.34 13.52 -6.22
N ASN A 382 -25.42 12.97 -7.42
CA ASN A 382 -26.24 13.45 -8.53
C ASN A 382 -27.71 13.05 -8.37
N GLU A 383 -28.59 13.71 -9.13
CA GLU A 383 -30.04 13.41 -9.13
C GLU A 383 -30.36 11.97 -9.54
N ASP A 384 -29.50 11.34 -10.34
CA ASP A 384 -29.63 9.96 -10.81
C ASP A 384 -29.05 8.92 -9.84
N GLY A 385 -28.50 9.35 -8.71
CA GLY A 385 -27.91 8.48 -7.69
C GLY A 385 -26.42 8.17 -7.88
N THR A 386 -25.81 8.60 -8.99
CA THR A 386 -24.36 8.52 -9.19
C THR A 386 -23.61 9.56 -8.35
N PHE A 387 -22.28 9.44 -8.27
CA PHE A 387 -21.43 10.37 -7.53
C PHE A 387 -20.39 11.00 -8.45
N THR A 388 -20.02 12.25 -8.19
CA THR A 388 -19.01 12.99 -8.95
C THR A 388 -18.13 13.80 -8.02
N SER A 389 -16.84 13.88 -8.33
CA SER A 389 -15.91 14.83 -7.74
C SER A 389 -15.65 16.00 -8.70
N VAL A 390 -15.55 17.22 -8.18
CA VAL A 390 -15.10 18.39 -8.96
C VAL A 390 -13.58 18.54 -8.99
N TYR A 391 -12.88 17.89 -8.06
CA TYR A 391 -11.43 17.86 -7.99
C TYR A 391 -10.92 16.47 -8.36
N PRO A 392 -9.87 16.37 -9.18
CA PRO A 392 -9.26 15.08 -9.45
C PRO A 392 -8.56 14.54 -8.19
N ASP A 393 -8.39 13.23 -8.12
CA ASP A 393 -7.69 12.50 -7.04
C ASP A 393 -6.51 11.63 -7.53
N ASN A 394 -6.17 11.70 -8.82
CA ASN A 394 -5.00 11.01 -9.38
C ASN A 394 -3.67 11.62 -8.90
N VAL A 395 -2.58 10.85 -8.91
CA VAL A 395 -1.21 11.33 -8.61
C VAL A 395 -0.36 11.37 -9.89
N TYR A 396 0.72 12.14 -9.87
CA TYR A 396 1.68 12.21 -10.98
C TYR A 396 2.57 10.98 -11.03
N ALA A 397 3.01 10.54 -9.85
CA ALA A 397 3.97 9.46 -9.71
C ALA A 397 3.74 8.68 -8.41
N ALA A 398 4.16 7.41 -8.39
CA ALA A 398 4.06 6.54 -7.23
C ALA A 398 5.42 5.89 -6.89
N GLN A 399 5.94 6.20 -5.71
CA GLN A 399 7.09 5.52 -5.09
C GLN A 399 6.58 4.44 -4.13
N LEU A 400 7.13 3.24 -4.28
CA LEU A 400 6.77 2.05 -3.52
C LEU A 400 8.03 1.54 -2.81
N TYR A 401 7.97 1.45 -1.48
CA TYR A 401 8.99 0.73 -0.72
C TYR A 401 8.39 -0.57 -0.21
N CYS A 402 8.97 -1.70 -0.63
CA CYS A 402 8.56 -3.06 -0.26
C CYS A 402 7.03 -3.24 -0.10
N PRO A 403 6.23 -2.96 -1.15
CA PRO A 403 4.78 -2.93 -1.05
C PRO A 403 4.23 -4.31 -0.64
N ILE A 404 3.53 -4.35 0.50
CA ILE A 404 2.78 -5.54 0.92
C ILE A 404 1.41 -5.46 0.26
N ALA A 405 1.34 -5.80 -1.03
CA ALA A 405 0.21 -5.57 -1.91
C ALA A 405 -0.36 -6.87 -2.52
N ASP A 406 -1.42 -6.73 -3.33
CA ASP A 406 -2.12 -7.86 -3.97
C ASP A 406 -2.53 -8.91 -2.93
N ILE A 407 -3.12 -8.43 -1.83
CA ILE A 407 -3.26 -9.21 -0.59
C ILE A 407 -4.10 -10.48 -0.78
N GLU A 408 -5.07 -10.45 -1.70
CA GLU A 408 -5.88 -11.61 -2.07
C GLU A 408 -5.04 -12.76 -2.66
N ASN A 409 -3.97 -12.44 -3.41
CA ASN A 409 -3.03 -13.40 -4.01
C ASN A 409 -1.68 -13.48 -3.27
N ALA A 410 -1.51 -12.75 -2.16
CA ALA A 410 -0.22 -12.68 -1.47
C ALA A 410 0.18 -14.04 -0.88
N ASP A 411 -0.80 -14.84 -0.43
CA ASP A 411 -0.55 -16.20 0.07
C ASP A 411 -0.03 -17.14 -1.02
N ILE A 412 -0.67 -17.17 -2.20
CA ILE A 412 -0.20 -18.00 -3.31
C ILE A 412 1.19 -17.56 -3.81
N ALA A 413 1.46 -16.25 -3.84
CA ALA A 413 2.77 -15.71 -4.17
C ALA A 413 3.85 -16.09 -3.14
N TYR A 414 3.50 -16.06 -1.86
CA TYR A 414 4.38 -16.46 -0.76
C TYR A 414 4.65 -17.96 -0.79
N ALA A 415 3.62 -18.78 -1.01
CA ALA A 415 3.74 -20.22 -1.15
C ALA A 415 4.65 -20.61 -2.32
N TRP A 416 4.50 -19.97 -3.49
CA TRP A 416 5.40 -20.17 -4.63
C TRP A 416 6.84 -19.83 -4.27
N TRP A 417 7.05 -18.72 -3.56
CA TRP A 417 8.37 -18.29 -3.16
C TRP A 417 9.06 -19.32 -2.24
N TRP A 418 8.31 -19.91 -1.31
CA TRP A 418 8.81 -20.86 -0.30
C TRP A 418 8.61 -22.34 -0.64
N VAL A 419 8.11 -22.68 -1.83
CA VAL A 419 7.53 -24.01 -2.13
C VAL A 419 8.45 -25.19 -1.79
N ASN A 420 9.74 -25.12 -2.14
CA ASN A 420 10.72 -26.18 -1.88
C ASN A 420 11.45 -26.05 -0.54
N LEU A 421 11.21 -24.96 0.19
CA LEU A 421 11.93 -24.58 1.40
C LEU A 421 11.04 -24.56 2.64
N ALA A 422 9.83 -25.11 2.58
CA ALA A 422 8.91 -25.14 3.71
C ALA A 422 9.57 -25.72 4.97
N ASP A 423 10.26 -26.85 4.81
CA ASP A 423 10.92 -27.58 5.90
C ASP A 423 12.35 -27.06 6.20
N GLU A 424 12.86 -26.11 5.42
CA GLU A 424 14.21 -25.57 5.54
C GLU A 424 14.15 -24.19 6.21
N GLY A 425 14.99 -23.96 7.22
CA GLY A 425 15.08 -22.63 7.88
C GLY A 425 13.87 -22.27 8.75
N GLY A 426 13.72 -20.99 9.08
CA GLY A 426 12.87 -20.51 10.18
C GLY A 426 11.40 -20.91 10.01
N VAL A 427 10.94 -21.91 10.76
CA VAL A 427 9.51 -22.25 10.72
C VAL A 427 8.75 -21.26 11.61
N TYR A 428 7.87 -20.49 10.99
CA TYR A 428 6.92 -19.68 11.74
C TYR A 428 6.01 -20.61 12.56
N ASN A 429 5.95 -20.38 13.88
CA ASN A 429 5.15 -21.17 14.84
C ASN A 429 5.48 -22.67 15.01
N GLY A 430 6.67 -23.15 14.63
CA GLY A 430 7.17 -24.45 15.11
C GLY A 430 7.38 -25.51 14.04
N SER A 431 6.45 -26.46 13.86
CA SER A 431 6.58 -27.53 12.86
C SER A 431 5.44 -27.45 11.85
N ILE A 432 5.75 -27.52 10.57
CA ILE A 432 4.77 -27.56 9.49
C ILE A 432 4.10 -28.93 9.47
N THR A 433 2.77 -28.93 9.42
CA THR A 433 1.93 -30.13 9.33
C THR A 433 1.87 -30.67 7.89
N ASP A 434 1.43 -31.93 7.72
CA ASP A 434 1.24 -32.50 6.39
C ASP A 434 0.20 -31.71 5.56
N PHE A 435 -0.84 -31.19 6.22
CA PHE A 435 -1.85 -30.30 5.63
C PHE A 435 -1.23 -29.01 5.10
N GLU A 436 -0.52 -28.25 5.95
CA GLU A 436 0.09 -26.98 5.57
C GLU A 436 1.11 -27.16 4.46
N LYS A 437 1.93 -28.22 4.51
CA LYS A 437 2.89 -28.52 3.45
C LYS A 437 2.19 -28.76 2.11
N ARG A 438 1.11 -29.56 2.11
CA ARG A 438 0.37 -29.83 0.88
C ARG A 438 -0.38 -28.59 0.38
N LEU A 439 -0.91 -27.78 1.29
CA LEU A 439 -1.54 -26.51 0.95
C LEU A 439 -0.54 -25.56 0.27
N GLN A 440 0.68 -25.43 0.80
CA GLN A 440 1.73 -24.61 0.18
C GLN A 440 2.07 -25.08 -1.25
N GLU A 441 2.13 -26.39 -1.50
CA GLU A 441 2.36 -26.92 -2.84
C GLU A 441 1.22 -26.53 -3.81
N LEU A 442 -0.03 -26.65 -3.37
CA LEU A 442 -1.21 -26.30 -4.17
C LEU A 442 -1.32 -24.79 -4.43
N GLU A 443 -1.00 -23.97 -3.43
CA GLU A 443 -0.93 -22.51 -3.54
C GLU A 443 0.18 -22.08 -4.51
N ALA A 444 1.34 -22.72 -4.45
CA ALA A 444 2.42 -22.48 -5.40
C ALA A 444 2.06 -22.85 -6.84
N GLU A 445 1.29 -23.93 -7.03
CA GLU A 445 0.72 -24.31 -8.34
C GLU A 445 -0.29 -23.27 -8.81
N ALA A 446 -1.18 -22.79 -7.92
CA ALA A 446 -2.15 -21.75 -8.26
C ALA A 446 -1.49 -20.42 -8.63
N PHE A 447 -0.34 -20.07 -8.03
CA PHE A 447 0.42 -18.89 -8.42
C PHE A 447 0.96 -18.97 -9.86
N VAL A 448 1.34 -20.15 -10.33
CA VAL A 448 1.73 -20.36 -11.73
C VAL A 448 0.57 -20.01 -12.66
N ASP A 449 -0.64 -20.47 -12.33
CA ASP A 449 -1.84 -20.15 -13.09
C ASP A 449 -2.18 -18.66 -13.01
N TYR A 450 -2.07 -18.06 -11.82
CA TYR A 450 -2.30 -16.63 -11.59
C TYR A 450 -1.37 -15.76 -12.46
N ILE A 451 -0.05 -15.94 -12.39
CA ILE A 451 0.91 -15.17 -13.20
C ILE A 451 0.62 -15.30 -14.69
N ASN A 452 0.31 -16.51 -15.16
CA ASN A 452 -0.02 -16.73 -16.57
C ASN A 452 -1.36 -16.09 -16.97
N SER A 453 -2.30 -15.93 -16.03
CA SER A 453 -3.59 -15.29 -16.28
C SER A 453 -3.51 -13.77 -16.39
N LEU A 454 -2.52 -13.15 -15.73
CA LEU A 454 -2.27 -11.71 -15.81
C LEU A 454 -1.77 -11.25 -17.20
N ASP A 455 -1.28 -12.18 -18.03
CA ASP A 455 -0.74 -11.90 -19.37
C ASP A 455 0.33 -10.80 -19.35
N LEU A 456 1.24 -10.87 -18.37
CA LEU A 456 2.30 -9.87 -18.17
C LEU A 456 3.31 -9.91 -19.32
N HIS A 457 3.78 -8.74 -19.73
CA HIS A 457 4.78 -8.56 -20.78
C HIS A 457 5.94 -7.69 -20.31
N ASP A 458 7.16 -8.00 -20.78
CA ASP A 458 8.31 -7.11 -20.59
C ASP A 458 8.25 -5.89 -21.53
N SER A 459 9.20 -4.97 -21.37
CA SER A 459 9.31 -3.73 -22.16
C SER A 459 9.56 -3.96 -23.65
N ASP A 460 10.06 -5.13 -24.04
CA ASP A 460 10.23 -5.55 -25.44
C ASP A 460 8.94 -6.19 -26.01
N GLY A 461 7.90 -6.36 -25.19
CA GLY A 461 6.63 -6.97 -25.56
C GLY A 461 6.67 -8.49 -25.58
N ASN A 462 7.61 -9.13 -24.87
CA ASN A 462 7.63 -10.59 -24.70
C ASN A 462 6.78 -11.00 -23.51
N ALA A 463 5.96 -12.04 -23.68
CA ALA A 463 5.18 -12.60 -22.59
C ALA A 463 6.06 -13.22 -21.49
N LEU A 464 5.77 -12.86 -20.24
CA LEU A 464 6.40 -13.40 -19.04
C LEU A 464 5.49 -14.49 -18.46
N THR A 465 5.91 -15.75 -18.62
CA THR A 465 5.10 -16.91 -18.22
C THR A 465 5.88 -17.84 -17.31
N LEU A 466 5.14 -18.55 -16.45
CA LEU A 466 5.63 -19.68 -15.69
C LEU A 466 5.22 -20.98 -16.37
N THR A 467 6.19 -21.83 -16.70
CA THR A 467 5.96 -23.17 -17.28
C THR A 467 6.07 -24.29 -16.24
N GLY A 468 6.37 -23.90 -15.00
CA GLY A 468 6.50 -24.73 -13.81
C GLY A 468 6.90 -23.85 -12.63
N LEU A 469 7.04 -24.44 -11.43
CA LEU A 469 7.32 -23.72 -10.19
C LEU A 469 8.65 -22.94 -10.20
N ARG A 470 9.62 -23.36 -11.00
CA ARG A 470 10.97 -22.75 -11.11
C ARG A 470 11.44 -22.70 -12.56
N SER A 471 10.53 -22.43 -13.51
CA SER A 471 10.87 -22.37 -14.93
C SER A 471 9.92 -21.49 -15.74
N GLY A 472 10.44 -20.85 -16.78
CA GLY A 472 9.70 -19.96 -17.67
C GLY A 472 10.29 -18.54 -17.67
N SER A 473 9.88 -17.73 -18.64
CA SER A 473 10.43 -16.37 -18.82
C SER A 473 10.19 -15.47 -17.60
N TYR A 474 9.08 -15.66 -16.88
CA TYR A 474 8.83 -14.93 -15.65
C TYR A 474 9.84 -15.30 -14.54
N TYR A 475 10.13 -16.58 -14.36
CA TYR A 475 11.13 -17.03 -13.38
C TYR A 475 12.53 -16.52 -13.73
N ASP A 476 12.89 -16.56 -15.01
CA ASP A 476 14.17 -16.02 -15.50
C ASP A 476 14.28 -14.51 -15.23
N ALA A 477 13.17 -13.76 -15.35
CA ALA A 477 13.12 -12.33 -15.02
C ALA A 477 13.31 -12.06 -13.52
N ILE A 478 12.69 -12.85 -12.63
CA ILE A 478 12.92 -12.76 -11.18
C ILE A 478 14.41 -13.01 -10.85
N LEU A 479 15.01 -14.06 -11.41
CA LEU A 479 16.44 -14.34 -11.22
C LEU A 479 17.34 -13.21 -11.75
N LYS A 480 16.96 -12.61 -12.88
CA LYS A 480 17.64 -11.44 -13.44
C LYS A 480 17.56 -10.24 -12.50
N ASN A 481 16.38 -9.93 -11.95
CA ASN A 481 16.21 -8.82 -11.01
C ASN A 481 17.10 -8.99 -9.76
N ILE A 482 17.19 -10.21 -9.23
CA ILE A 482 18.09 -10.52 -8.10
C ILE A 482 19.57 -10.38 -8.53
N SER A 483 19.91 -10.83 -9.75
CA SER A 483 21.27 -10.70 -10.30
C SER A 483 21.67 -9.25 -10.48
N ASP A 484 20.76 -8.40 -10.96
CA ASP A 484 21.00 -6.97 -11.15
C ASP A 484 21.26 -6.28 -9.81
N ALA A 485 20.47 -6.59 -8.78
CA ALA A 485 20.70 -6.12 -7.41
C ALA A 485 22.08 -6.52 -6.88
N LEU A 486 22.46 -7.80 -7.05
CA LEU A 486 23.78 -8.28 -6.64
C LEU A 486 24.89 -7.52 -7.36
N ASN A 487 24.81 -7.41 -8.69
CA ASN A 487 25.85 -6.74 -9.48
C ASN A 487 25.96 -5.26 -9.14
N ALA A 488 24.86 -4.60 -8.80
CA ALA A 488 24.88 -3.22 -8.33
C ALA A 488 25.64 -3.10 -7.00
N SER A 489 25.40 -4.01 -6.06
CA SER A 489 26.12 -4.10 -4.78
C SER A 489 27.61 -4.43 -4.95
N VAL A 490 27.95 -5.36 -5.85
CA VAL A 490 29.35 -5.68 -6.22
C VAL A 490 30.06 -4.48 -6.83
N SER A 491 29.38 -3.76 -7.72
CA SER A 491 29.94 -2.58 -8.41
C SER A 491 30.21 -1.43 -7.43
N ASN A 492 29.36 -1.27 -6.41
CA ASN A 492 29.59 -0.30 -5.34
C ASN A 492 30.66 -0.76 -4.33
N GLY A 493 31.02 -2.04 -4.35
CA GLY A 493 32.01 -2.62 -3.44
C GLY A 493 31.45 -3.01 -2.07
N ASP A 494 30.13 -3.13 -1.95
CA ASP A 494 29.45 -3.50 -0.71
C ASP A 494 29.55 -5.01 -0.42
N VAL A 495 29.64 -5.82 -1.48
CA VAL A 495 29.78 -7.28 -1.38
C VAL A 495 30.82 -7.81 -2.36
N ASP A 496 31.63 -8.77 -1.89
CA ASP A 496 32.45 -9.64 -2.73
C ASP A 496 31.87 -11.06 -2.65
N PRO A 497 31.15 -11.54 -3.69
CA PRO A 497 30.41 -12.81 -3.63
C PRO A 497 31.30 -14.02 -3.40
N GLU A 498 32.57 -13.98 -3.85
CA GLU A 498 33.51 -15.08 -3.65
C GLU A 498 33.89 -15.29 -2.18
N THR A 499 33.74 -14.25 -1.36
CA THR A 499 34.07 -14.29 0.08
C THR A 499 32.84 -14.25 0.97
N ALA A 500 31.76 -13.63 0.51
CA ALA A 500 30.50 -13.53 1.24
C ALA A 500 29.77 -14.86 1.32
N TYR A 501 29.82 -15.67 0.26
CA TYR A 501 29.06 -16.91 0.16
C TYR A 501 29.98 -18.13 -0.01
N SER A 502 29.89 -19.09 0.92
CA SER A 502 30.50 -20.41 0.74
C SER A 502 29.64 -21.26 -0.19
N ASP A 503 30.26 -22.08 -1.05
CA ASP A 503 29.57 -23.05 -1.90
C ASP A 503 28.49 -22.43 -2.84
N TYR A 504 28.74 -21.20 -3.30
CA TYR A 504 27.82 -20.43 -4.14
C TYR A 504 27.51 -21.07 -5.51
N SER A 505 28.31 -22.03 -5.96
CA SER A 505 28.18 -22.64 -7.30
C SER A 505 26.87 -23.40 -7.54
N ALA A 506 26.10 -23.67 -6.49
CA ALA A 506 24.76 -24.27 -6.60
C ALA A 506 23.70 -23.27 -7.12
N TRP A 507 23.91 -21.98 -6.95
CA TRP A 507 22.88 -20.95 -7.22
C TRP A 507 23.42 -19.65 -7.81
N LEU A 508 24.73 -19.50 -7.87
CA LEU A 508 25.41 -18.30 -8.32
C LEU A 508 26.52 -18.65 -9.31
N GLN A 509 26.54 -17.94 -10.43
CA GLN A 509 27.51 -18.12 -11.49
C GLN A 509 28.23 -16.81 -11.77
N LYS A 510 29.56 -16.84 -11.84
CA LYS A 510 30.37 -15.73 -12.38
C LYS A 510 30.48 -15.85 -13.89
N ASN A 511 30.09 -14.79 -14.60
CA ASN A 511 30.13 -14.71 -16.05
C ASN A 511 31.54 -14.36 -16.55
N GLU A 512 31.79 -14.59 -17.85
CA GLU A 512 33.09 -14.31 -18.47
C GLU A 512 33.47 -12.82 -18.42
N ASP A 513 32.47 -11.93 -18.41
CA ASP A 513 32.64 -10.48 -18.30
C ASP A 513 32.87 -9.99 -16.86
N GLY A 514 32.80 -10.90 -15.88
CA GLY A 514 32.98 -10.62 -14.46
C GLY A 514 31.70 -10.28 -13.70
N SER A 515 30.55 -10.14 -14.37
CA SER A 515 29.24 -10.03 -13.72
C SER A 515 28.83 -11.35 -13.07
N TRP A 516 27.81 -11.31 -12.22
CA TRP A 516 27.24 -12.45 -11.53
C TRP A 516 25.81 -12.72 -11.98
N SER A 517 25.44 -13.99 -12.05
CA SER A 517 24.07 -14.43 -12.31
C SER A 517 23.61 -15.34 -11.19
N VAL A 518 22.50 -14.98 -10.55
CA VAL A 518 21.73 -15.90 -9.71
C VAL A 518 21.00 -16.85 -10.65
N THR A 519 21.23 -18.15 -10.49
CA THR A 519 20.74 -19.20 -11.39
C THR A 519 19.65 -20.06 -10.76
N ASP A 520 19.45 -19.95 -9.44
CA ASP A 520 18.50 -20.76 -8.71
C ASP A 520 17.95 -20.00 -7.48
N LEU A 521 16.63 -19.86 -7.38
CA LEU A 521 15.97 -19.10 -6.33
C LEU A 521 16.08 -19.79 -4.97
N ASP A 522 15.89 -21.10 -4.93
CA ASP A 522 15.94 -21.85 -3.66
C ASP A 522 17.36 -21.82 -3.09
N GLY A 523 18.35 -22.07 -3.92
CA GLY A 523 19.75 -21.96 -3.56
C GLY A 523 20.18 -20.53 -3.21
N PHE A 524 19.60 -19.50 -3.84
CA PHE A 524 19.78 -18.10 -3.39
C PHE A 524 19.24 -17.89 -1.98
N MET A 525 18.01 -18.33 -1.70
CA MET A 525 17.37 -18.15 -0.38
C MET A 525 18.14 -18.89 0.72
N THR A 526 18.62 -20.10 0.43
CA THR A 526 19.45 -20.88 1.36
C THR A 526 20.86 -20.29 1.49
N GLY A 527 21.48 -19.92 0.37
CA GLY A 527 22.86 -19.42 0.31
C GLY A 527 23.05 -18.05 0.96
N THR A 528 22.05 -17.18 0.89
CA THR A 528 22.03 -15.89 1.61
C THR A 528 21.55 -16.02 3.05
N GLY A 529 21.00 -17.17 3.43
CA GLY A 529 20.42 -17.40 4.74
C GLY A 529 19.04 -16.76 4.93
N LEU A 530 18.43 -16.19 3.89
CA LEU A 530 17.05 -15.68 3.92
C LEU A 530 16.07 -16.74 4.40
N VAL A 531 16.34 -18.00 4.05
CA VAL A 531 15.55 -19.16 4.49
C VAL A 531 15.35 -19.22 6.02
N ASN A 532 16.32 -18.72 6.79
CA ASN A 532 16.25 -18.71 8.26
C ASN A 532 15.31 -17.63 8.83
N SER A 533 14.77 -16.76 7.97
CA SER A 533 14.02 -15.57 8.37
C SER A 533 12.54 -15.63 8.00
N ARG A 534 12.02 -16.74 7.46
CA ARG A 534 10.58 -16.89 7.19
C ARG A 534 9.78 -16.52 8.44
N ASN A 535 8.80 -15.63 8.26
CA ASN A 535 8.05 -15.01 9.35
C ASN A 535 6.53 -15.13 9.21
N LYS A 536 6.06 -15.98 8.29
CA LYS A 536 4.64 -16.18 7.97
C LYS A 536 4.27 -17.66 7.94
N ALA A 537 3.04 -17.94 8.37
CA ALA A 537 2.39 -19.24 8.36
C ALA A 537 2.02 -19.70 6.94
N ILE A 538 1.26 -20.80 6.83
CA ILE A 538 0.65 -21.28 5.59
C ILE A 538 -0.85 -21.45 5.84
N PRO A 539 -1.72 -20.61 5.23
CA PRO A 539 -1.40 -19.33 4.61
C PRO A 539 -0.94 -18.30 5.67
N GLY A 540 -0.29 -17.22 5.23
CA GLY A 540 0.42 -16.25 6.07
C GLY A 540 -0.12 -14.82 6.05
N PHE A 541 -1.06 -14.49 5.17
CA PHE A 541 -1.78 -13.21 5.12
C PHE A 541 -3.24 -13.41 5.53
N ASP A 542 -3.96 -14.29 4.83
CA ASP A 542 -5.27 -14.77 5.26
C ASP A 542 -5.09 -16.11 5.97
N THR A 543 -4.73 -16.04 7.26
CA THR A 543 -4.34 -17.22 8.05
C THR A 543 -5.55 -18.10 8.37
N MET A 544 -5.33 -19.42 8.56
CA MET A 544 -6.42 -20.36 8.88
C MET A 544 -7.19 -20.03 10.18
N ASP A 545 -6.56 -19.30 11.11
CA ASP A 545 -7.19 -18.84 12.36
C ASP A 545 -7.87 -17.48 12.23
N ASN A 546 -8.00 -16.96 10.99
CA ASN A 546 -8.64 -15.68 10.66
C ASN A 546 -8.05 -14.52 11.48
N SER A 547 -6.72 -14.54 11.62
CA SER A 547 -5.93 -13.49 12.25
C SER A 547 -5.22 -12.65 11.18
N ALA A 548 -4.16 -11.92 11.55
CA ALA A 548 -3.42 -11.07 10.63
C ALA A 548 -4.29 -10.01 9.92
N GLU A 549 -4.27 -9.91 8.58
CA GLU A 549 -4.89 -8.82 7.82
C GLU A 549 -6.42 -8.90 7.67
N GLY A 550 -7.07 -9.96 8.15
CA GLY A 550 -8.53 -10.14 8.04
C GLY A 550 -9.37 -9.08 8.77
N ASP A 551 -8.79 -8.33 9.71
CA ASP A 551 -9.45 -7.18 10.37
C ASP A 551 -9.62 -5.97 9.44
N ALA A 552 -9.00 -5.94 8.26
CA ALA A 552 -9.17 -4.88 7.27
C ALA A 552 -10.48 -4.96 6.48
N PHE A 553 -11.13 -6.13 6.45
CA PHE A 553 -12.25 -6.42 5.57
C PHE A 553 -13.55 -6.70 6.35
N GLY A 554 -14.67 -6.76 5.63
CA GLY A 554 -16.03 -6.84 6.19
C GLY A 554 -16.61 -5.47 6.52
N ASP A 555 -17.63 -5.42 7.36
CA ASP A 555 -18.26 -4.17 7.80
C ASP A 555 -17.95 -3.81 9.27
N SER A 556 -18.53 -2.72 9.77
CA SER A 556 -18.28 -2.22 11.13
C SER A 556 -18.68 -3.19 12.26
N THR A 557 -19.42 -4.26 11.95
CA THR A 557 -19.83 -5.30 12.90
C THR A 557 -18.93 -6.53 12.88
N ASP A 558 -18.05 -6.64 11.87
CA ASP A 558 -17.15 -7.76 11.69
C ASP A 558 -15.79 -7.48 12.33
N GLY A 559 -15.36 -8.35 13.26
CA GLY A 559 -14.00 -8.27 13.82
C GLY A 559 -12.96 -8.60 12.75
N THR A 560 -12.99 -9.83 12.25
CA THR A 560 -12.13 -10.36 11.19
C THR A 560 -12.94 -11.20 10.21
N VAL A 561 -12.51 -11.27 8.95
CA VAL A 561 -13.07 -12.15 7.91
C VAL A 561 -11.95 -12.70 7.03
N HIS A 562 -12.16 -13.91 6.49
CA HIS A 562 -11.36 -14.44 5.40
C HIS A 562 -11.62 -13.67 4.10
N PHE A 563 -10.58 -13.43 3.32
CA PHE A 563 -10.58 -12.56 2.15
C PHE A 563 -9.88 -13.12 0.91
N SER A 564 -9.08 -14.19 1.02
CA SER A 564 -8.39 -14.79 -0.13
C SER A 564 -9.30 -15.78 -0.87
N ALA A 565 -9.89 -15.30 -1.97
CA ALA A 565 -10.69 -16.15 -2.85
C ALA A 565 -9.82 -17.25 -3.48
N SER A 566 -8.56 -16.95 -3.82
CA SER A 566 -7.59 -17.88 -4.39
C SER A 566 -7.31 -19.06 -3.46
N VAL A 567 -6.97 -18.82 -2.19
CA VAL A 567 -6.76 -19.88 -1.18
C VAL A 567 -8.05 -20.65 -0.92
N ALA A 568 -9.17 -19.96 -0.72
CA ALA A 568 -10.45 -20.61 -0.50
C ALA A 568 -10.84 -21.55 -1.66
N GLN A 569 -10.52 -21.18 -2.90
CA GLN A 569 -10.82 -21.99 -4.08
C GLN A 569 -9.93 -23.23 -4.15
N ILE A 570 -8.67 -23.14 -3.70
CA ILE A 570 -7.75 -24.27 -3.54
C ILE A 570 -8.27 -25.24 -2.49
N LEU A 571 -8.61 -24.74 -1.30
CA LEU A 571 -9.16 -25.53 -0.20
C LEU A 571 -10.41 -26.29 -0.64
N LYS A 572 -11.34 -25.60 -1.30
CA LYS A 572 -12.59 -26.18 -1.82
C LYS A 572 -12.36 -27.26 -2.87
N ASN A 573 -11.45 -27.03 -3.82
CA ASN A 573 -11.20 -27.98 -4.91
C ASN A 573 -10.48 -29.24 -4.44
N ASN A 574 -9.68 -29.14 -3.38
CA ASN A 574 -8.84 -30.22 -2.87
C ASN A 574 -9.31 -30.77 -1.53
N TYR A 575 -10.53 -30.42 -1.11
CA TYR A 575 -11.05 -30.71 0.23
C TYR A 575 -10.91 -32.19 0.61
N ASP A 576 -11.36 -33.11 -0.27
CA ASP A 576 -11.31 -34.55 -0.02
C ASP A 576 -9.87 -35.07 0.19
N GLU A 577 -8.88 -34.47 -0.47
CA GLU A 577 -7.46 -34.81 -0.32
C GLU A 577 -6.92 -34.27 1.00
N LEU A 578 -7.10 -32.96 1.21
CA LEU A 578 -6.60 -32.23 2.37
C LEU A 578 -7.20 -32.75 3.68
N SER A 579 -8.48 -33.16 3.68
CA SER A 579 -9.18 -33.67 4.86
C SER A 579 -8.61 -34.97 5.44
N LYS A 580 -7.62 -35.59 4.78
CA LYS A 580 -6.96 -36.83 5.22
C LYS A 580 -5.58 -36.59 5.82
N LEU A 581 -5.08 -35.36 5.79
CA LEU A 581 -3.72 -35.00 6.21
C LEU A 581 -3.68 -34.62 7.69
N ASP A 582 -2.52 -34.84 8.32
CA ASP A 582 -2.26 -34.34 9.67
C ASP A 582 -2.27 -32.81 9.67
N GLY A 583 -2.93 -32.21 10.67
CA GLY A 583 -3.10 -30.75 10.77
C GLY A 583 -4.35 -30.18 10.11
N PHE A 584 -5.13 -30.96 9.35
CA PHE A 584 -6.40 -30.48 8.79
C PHE A 584 -7.45 -30.24 9.88
N ASP A 585 -7.98 -29.03 9.96
CA ASP A 585 -9.12 -28.67 10.79
C ASP A 585 -10.34 -28.37 9.91
N GLN A 586 -11.38 -29.20 10.04
CA GLN A 586 -12.58 -29.06 9.24
C GLN A 586 -13.31 -27.74 9.49
N GLU A 587 -13.38 -27.28 10.74
CA GLU A 587 -14.13 -26.07 11.10
C GLU A 587 -13.45 -24.84 10.51
N GLN A 588 -12.12 -24.75 10.62
CA GLN A 588 -11.35 -23.65 10.03
C GLN A 588 -11.44 -23.63 8.50
N VAL A 589 -11.33 -24.79 7.85
CA VAL A 589 -11.40 -24.86 6.38
C VAL A 589 -12.81 -24.54 5.87
N ASP A 590 -13.85 -25.02 6.55
CA ASP A 590 -15.23 -24.71 6.20
C ASP A 590 -15.51 -23.20 6.39
N ASP A 591 -15.03 -22.58 7.48
CA ASP A 591 -15.15 -21.13 7.75
C ASP A 591 -14.40 -20.30 6.71
N TYR A 592 -13.21 -20.72 6.30
CA TYR A 592 -12.44 -20.07 5.23
C TYR A 592 -13.21 -20.05 3.91
N ILE A 593 -13.69 -21.21 3.46
CA ILE A 593 -14.44 -21.33 2.21
C ILE A 593 -15.76 -20.55 2.29
N GLU A 594 -16.41 -20.54 3.44
CA GLU A 594 -17.61 -19.72 3.66
C GLU A 594 -17.26 -18.24 3.56
N GLY A 595 -16.35 -17.73 4.39
CA GLY A 595 -16.01 -16.31 4.49
C GLY A 595 -15.59 -15.69 3.15
N ALA A 596 -14.69 -16.35 2.42
CA ALA A 596 -14.10 -15.78 1.21
C ALA A 596 -14.89 -16.08 -0.09
N LEU A 597 -15.75 -17.11 -0.14
CA LEU A 597 -16.40 -17.51 -1.41
C LEU A 597 -17.92 -17.64 -1.40
N THR A 598 -18.54 -18.02 -0.29
CA THR A 598 -19.95 -18.47 -0.31
C THR A 598 -20.87 -17.86 0.73
N GLY A 599 -20.31 -17.21 1.74
CA GLY A 599 -21.02 -16.54 2.82
C GLY A 599 -21.66 -15.22 2.38
N GLU A 600 -22.50 -14.67 3.26
CA GLU A 600 -23.24 -13.43 3.01
C GLU A 600 -22.32 -12.22 2.74
N LYS A 601 -21.11 -12.22 3.30
CA LYS A 601 -20.12 -11.15 3.17
C LYS A 601 -19.13 -11.34 2.03
N ALA A 602 -19.07 -12.51 1.39
CA ALA A 602 -18.03 -12.83 0.42
C ALA A 602 -17.94 -11.80 -0.73
N SER A 603 -19.08 -11.34 -1.25
CA SER A 603 -19.11 -10.33 -2.32
C SER A 603 -18.66 -8.92 -1.85
N LEU A 604 -18.94 -8.56 -0.59
CA LEU A 604 -18.41 -7.32 -0.01
C LEU A 604 -16.88 -7.40 0.11
N VAL A 605 -16.38 -8.52 0.63
CA VAL A 605 -14.94 -8.74 0.82
C VAL A 605 -14.22 -8.77 -0.53
N GLU A 606 -14.76 -9.47 -1.54
CA GLU A 606 -14.27 -9.45 -2.91
C GLU A 606 -14.21 -8.03 -3.50
N THR A 607 -15.26 -7.23 -3.27
CA THR A 607 -15.26 -5.82 -3.70
C THR A 607 -14.14 -5.02 -3.02
N GLN A 608 -13.95 -5.22 -1.71
CA GLN A 608 -12.91 -4.53 -0.94
C GLN A 608 -11.49 -4.94 -1.36
N THR A 609 -11.23 -6.23 -1.61
CA THR A 609 -9.92 -6.71 -2.08
C THR A 609 -9.63 -6.23 -3.49
N ASN A 610 -10.62 -6.23 -4.39
CA ASN A 610 -10.48 -5.68 -5.74
C ASN A 610 -10.17 -4.17 -5.73
N LEU A 611 -10.82 -3.38 -4.87
CA LEU A 611 -10.53 -1.95 -4.68
C LEU A 611 -9.18 -1.67 -3.99
N LEU A 612 -8.40 -2.70 -3.69
CA LEU A 612 -7.06 -2.60 -3.12
C LEU A 612 -6.02 -3.36 -3.94
N ASN A 613 -6.36 -3.76 -5.17
CA ASN A 613 -5.45 -4.50 -6.05
C ASN A 613 -4.99 -3.65 -7.25
N ALA A 614 -3.86 -2.96 -7.08
CA ALA A 614 -3.30 -2.09 -8.11
C ALA A 614 -2.97 -2.84 -9.41
N THR A 615 -2.41 -4.06 -9.30
CA THR A 615 -2.07 -4.90 -10.46
C THR A 615 -3.31 -5.19 -11.31
N GLU A 616 -4.37 -5.68 -10.68
CA GLU A 616 -5.60 -6.05 -11.39
C GLU A 616 -6.34 -4.83 -11.96
N ILE A 617 -6.37 -3.71 -11.23
CA ILE A 617 -6.94 -2.45 -11.71
C ILE A 617 -6.21 -1.93 -12.95
N LEU A 618 -4.87 -1.96 -12.93
CA LEU A 618 -4.04 -1.53 -14.06
C LEU A 618 -4.26 -2.44 -15.28
N LEU A 619 -4.43 -3.75 -15.08
CA LEU A 619 -4.66 -4.70 -16.18
C LEU A 619 -6.12 -4.71 -16.68
N GLY A 620 -7.06 -4.10 -15.94
CA GLY A 620 -8.46 -4.03 -16.33
C GLY A 620 -9.25 -5.30 -15.98
N ASN A 621 -8.86 -5.98 -14.90
CA ASN A 621 -9.43 -7.24 -14.44
C ASN A 621 -10.48 -7.04 -13.33
N ASN A 622 -11.20 -8.10 -12.97
CA ASN A 622 -12.20 -8.12 -11.90
C ASN A 622 -13.30 -7.04 -12.02
N GLY A 623 -13.59 -6.59 -13.25
CA GLY A 623 -14.58 -5.56 -13.53
C GLY A 623 -14.12 -4.13 -13.21
N LEU A 624 -12.89 -3.96 -12.74
CA LEU A 624 -12.27 -2.66 -12.48
C LEU A 624 -11.29 -2.30 -13.59
N LYS A 625 -11.08 -1.00 -13.78
CA LYS A 625 -10.08 -0.50 -14.73
C LYS A 625 -9.55 0.85 -14.29
N ALA A 626 -8.23 1.03 -14.39
CA ALA A 626 -7.60 2.33 -14.23
C ALA A 626 -8.23 3.39 -15.16
N VAL A 627 -8.50 4.58 -14.60
CA VAL A 627 -9.03 5.73 -15.35
C VAL A 627 -7.90 6.69 -15.69
N ASP A 628 -7.25 7.24 -14.65
CA ASP A 628 -6.09 8.14 -14.79
C ASP A 628 -4.93 7.63 -13.91
N PRO A 629 -4.26 6.52 -14.30
CA PRO A 629 -3.12 6.00 -13.55
C PRO A 629 -1.92 6.96 -13.62
N ALA A 630 -1.05 6.89 -12.61
CA ALA A 630 0.17 7.70 -12.55
C ALA A 630 1.10 7.44 -13.73
N GLU A 631 1.81 8.48 -14.16
CA GLU A 631 2.69 8.43 -15.33
C GLU A 631 4.05 7.80 -15.01
N TYR A 632 4.51 7.91 -13.76
CA TYR A 632 5.83 7.45 -13.31
C TYR A 632 5.72 6.57 -12.08
N TRP A 633 6.41 5.43 -12.09
CA TRP A 633 6.38 4.47 -10.99
C TRP A 633 7.78 4.05 -10.61
N ARG A 634 8.05 3.93 -9.32
CA ARG A 634 9.34 3.49 -8.82
C ARG A 634 9.18 2.56 -7.63
N ASP A 635 9.86 1.41 -7.65
CA ASP A 635 9.88 0.46 -6.53
C ASP A 635 11.28 0.15 -6.06
N ARG A 636 11.44 0.09 -4.74
CA ARG A 636 12.61 -0.46 -4.07
C ARG A 636 12.15 -1.51 -3.07
N SER A 637 12.55 -2.75 -3.33
CA SER A 637 12.26 -3.91 -2.47
C SER A 637 13.54 -4.66 -2.12
N GLY A 638 13.65 -5.20 -0.92
CA GLY A 638 14.91 -5.75 -0.41
C GLY A 638 15.08 -7.23 -0.73
N THR A 639 16.28 -7.67 -1.12
CA THR A 639 16.53 -9.12 -1.35
C THR A 639 16.65 -9.91 -0.04
N ALA A 640 16.72 -9.24 1.12
CA ALA A 640 16.68 -9.85 2.44
C ALA A 640 15.37 -9.52 3.20
N ASP A 641 14.38 -8.93 2.51
CA ASP A 641 13.04 -8.71 3.03
C ASP A 641 12.21 -9.98 2.87
N GLN A 642 11.79 -10.57 3.98
CA GLN A 642 10.99 -11.79 4.02
C GLN A 642 9.47 -11.55 4.05
N HIS A 643 8.99 -10.30 4.12
CA HIS A 643 7.59 -10.03 4.44
C HIS A 643 6.61 -10.32 3.30
N THR A 644 7.08 -10.33 2.06
CA THR A 644 6.31 -10.76 0.89
C THR A 644 7.22 -11.26 -0.23
N SER A 645 6.65 -11.92 -1.24
CA SER A 645 7.37 -12.42 -2.41
C SER A 645 7.95 -11.28 -3.27
N PHE A 646 9.15 -11.48 -3.83
CA PHE A 646 9.78 -10.53 -4.76
C PHE A 646 8.94 -10.23 -6.02
N SER A 647 7.94 -11.08 -6.29
CA SER A 647 7.00 -10.90 -7.40
C SER A 647 6.03 -9.74 -7.22
N VAL A 648 5.66 -9.37 -5.98
CA VAL A 648 4.55 -8.46 -5.73
C VAL A 648 4.81 -7.06 -6.30
N GLY A 649 5.92 -6.44 -5.90
CA GLY A 649 6.32 -5.15 -6.48
C GLY A 649 6.54 -5.26 -7.99
N TYR A 650 7.22 -6.31 -8.45
CA TYR A 650 7.51 -6.51 -9.87
C TYR A 650 6.24 -6.56 -10.75
N ASN A 651 5.21 -7.27 -10.30
CA ASN A 651 3.93 -7.38 -11.02
C ASN A 651 3.21 -6.04 -11.14
N ILE A 652 3.22 -5.22 -10.09
CA ILE A 652 2.64 -3.86 -10.11
C ILE A 652 3.35 -3.02 -11.18
N LEU A 653 4.69 -3.09 -11.24
CA LEU A 653 5.48 -2.28 -12.16
C LEU A 653 5.31 -2.75 -13.61
N LEU A 654 5.24 -4.05 -13.86
CA LEU A 654 4.89 -4.58 -15.18
C LEU A 654 3.49 -4.12 -15.62
N ALA A 655 2.50 -4.19 -14.74
CA ALA A 655 1.14 -3.73 -15.04
C ALA A 655 1.10 -2.22 -15.33
N ALA A 656 1.86 -1.41 -14.61
CA ALA A 656 1.99 0.03 -14.87
C ALA A 656 2.66 0.31 -16.23
N GLU A 657 3.75 -0.40 -16.55
CA GLU A 657 4.44 -0.30 -17.85
C GLU A 657 3.51 -0.69 -19.01
N MET A 658 2.68 -1.72 -18.82
CA MET A 658 1.65 -2.13 -19.79
C MET A 658 0.55 -1.07 -20.00
N GLN A 659 0.33 -0.17 -19.04
CA GLN A 659 -0.50 1.05 -19.22
C GLN A 659 0.24 2.21 -19.89
N GLY A 660 1.51 2.03 -20.23
CA GLY A 660 2.36 3.03 -20.87
C GLY A 660 3.08 3.96 -19.89
N ALA A 661 3.10 3.62 -18.60
CA ALA A 661 3.84 4.38 -17.60
C ALA A 661 5.36 4.14 -17.73
N GLU A 662 6.15 5.10 -17.26
CA GLU A 662 7.59 4.93 -17.10
C GLU A 662 7.90 4.30 -15.74
N VAL A 663 8.68 3.23 -15.74
CA VAL A 663 8.93 2.41 -14.54
C VAL A 663 10.42 2.35 -14.18
N ASP A 664 10.70 2.54 -12.89
CA ASP A 664 12.01 2.34 -12.26
C ASP A 664 11.87 1.27 -11.17
N TYR A 665 12.02 0.00 -11.56
CA TYR A 665 12.00 -1.13 -10.63
C TYR A 665 13.42 -1.56 -10.25
N SER A 666 13.67 -1.79 -8.96
CA SER A 666 14.91 -2.45 -8.51
C SER A 666 14.74 -3.20 -7.20
N LEU A 667 15.37 -4.38 -7.14
CA LEU A 667 15.69 -5.00 -5.85
C LEU A 667 16.98 -4.38 -5.28
N VAL A 668 17.04 -4.22 -3.97
CA VAL A 668 18.22 -3.74 -3.24
C VAL A 668 18.87 -4.91 -2.50
N TRP A 669 20.13 -5.20 -2.82
CA TRP A 669 20.85 -6.36 -2.27
C TRP A 669 21.03 -6.27 -0.75
N ASP A 670 20.74 -7.36 -0.05
CA ASP A 670 20.84 -7.53 1.42
C ASP A 670 20.03 -6.49 2.24
N MET A 671 19.14 -5.76 1.59
CA MET A 671 18.22 -4.85 2.26
C MET A 671 17.08 -5.65 2.89
N ARG A 672 16.80 -5.37 4.16
CA ARG A 672 15.65 -5.91 4.90
C ARG A 672 14.40 -5.08 4.64
N HIS A 673 13.28 -5.46 5.23
CA HIS A 673 12.03 -4.69 5.17
C HIS A 673 12.26 -3.23 5.58
N GLY A 674 11.93 -2.29 4.68
CA GLY A 674 12.15 -0.87 4.91
C GLY A 674 12.18 -0.07 3.61
N ASN A 675 12.70 1.14 3.71
CA ASN A 675 12.69 2.17 2.66
C ASN A 675 14.08 2.68 2.31
N ASP A 676 15.11 1.85 2.53
CA ASP A 676 16.44 2.15 1.98
C ASP A 676 16.36 2.04 0.45
N GLU A 677 17.15 2.86 -0.23
CA GLU A 677 17.18 2.92 -1.68
C GLU A 677 18.39 2.16 -2.23
N GLY A 678 19.37 1.84 -1.39
CA GLY A 678 20.65 1.35 -1.82
C GLY A 678 21.49 2.42 -2.51
N THR A 679 22.80 2.26 -2.44
CA THR A 679 23.79 3.24 -2.94
C THR A 679 23.85 3.36 -4.47
N SER A 680 23.27 2.40 -5.19
CA SER A 680 23.46 2.21 -6.63
C SER A 680 22.20 2.48 -7.46
N THR A 681 21.06 2.75 -6.82
CA THR A 681 19.77 2.90 -7.52
C THR A 681 19.27 4.36 -7.60
N GLY A 682 20.11 5.31 -7.19
CA GLY A 682 19.76 6.74 -7.08
C GLY A 682 18.86 7.04 -5.87
N THR A 683 18.77 8.31 -5.48
CA THR A 683 17.86 8.72 -4.39
C THR A 683 16.46 9.06 -4.91
N PHE A 684 15.46 9.03 -4.03
CA PHE A 684 14.10 9.41 -4.36
C PHE A 684 14.01 10.89 -4.76
N ILE A 685 14.80 11.75 -4.12
CA ILE A 685 14.95 13.16 -4.48
C ILE A 685 15.50 13.30 -5.91
N ASP A 686 16.53 12.54 -6.27
CA ASP A 686 17.10 12.57 -7.62
C ASP A 686 16.05 12.14 -8.66
N TRP A 687 15.29 11.08 -8.36
CA TRP A 687 14.22 10.61 -9.24
C TRP A 687 13.10 11.65 -9.41
N ILE A 688 12.64 12.28 -8.32
CA ILE A 688 11.66 13.38 -8.39
C ILE A 688 12.19 14.51 -9.28
N ASN A 689 13.43 14.94 -9.04
CA ASN A 689 14.08 15.98 -9.83
C ASN A 689 14.14 15.62 -11.32
N GLU A 690 14.44 14.37 -11.64
CA GLU A 690 14.45 13.89 -13.01
C GLU A 690 13.06 14.01 -13.65
N ILE A 691 12.03 13.37 -13.07
CA ILE A 691 10.70 13.29 -13.68
C ILE A 691 9.96 14.64 -13.68
N CYS A 692 10.28 15.55 -12.75
CA CYS A 692 9.64 16.86 -12.66
C CYS A 692 10.30 17.92 -13.55
N SER A 693 11.50 17.65 -14.07
CA SER A 693 12.26 18.56 -14.95
C SER A 693 11.90 18.47 -16.43
N ARG A 694 11.08 17.48 -16.82
CA ARG A 694 10.79 17.11 -18.22
C ARG A 694 9.76 18.02 -18.89
#